data_AF-A0A944MNJ0-F1
#
_entry.id   AF-A0A944MNJ0-F1
#
_cell.length_a   1.000
_cell.length_b   1.000
_cell.length_c   1.000
_cell.angle_alpha   90.00
_cell.angle_beta   90.00
_cell.angle_gamma   90.00
#
_symmetry.space_group_name_H-M   'P 1'
#
loop_
_entity.id
_entity.type
_entity.pdbx_description
1 polymer ?
#
loop_
_entity_poly.entity_id
_entity_poly.type
_entity_poly.pdbx_seq_one_letter_code
_entity_poly.pdbx_strand_id
1 'polypeptide(L)'
;MKFTFLKTGLILFLLVFFLFPITTHAAIDEAEFIVQDLSVEDVKYDDGTGLKLTWEPLPKEKRIIEYRIYRGVTTDTLFYIGRIDVNVKTGVSSATMSYFDKDWNFFADLTSPSKLKREKGQSKDGVLFQGIPRDINVLGPELENYTILSIIPEKDFYYKKEKVEHIVENDTTAADTTNYSGLKLRNFSTLLKKLIPKKEYFYTVVAVNEARRYFPQAKIVSGKAFNDAPEKPKKLYPVFVEDLKQLNFEWTNPQKSSDLAYFCIYKLRKKDLSKFQKAVENGEDENSAELLFVKMTTVPNSDTENYAIIDIANGIIFDEDFGIDTKINANELDDYYFLYSFVDYHNQETYSDVFEVEHCNSDVLPIIPAFKVVDRIDDKGDYNTIFWGDPAVKLVGSTYQNQTKTKLLVAYETYTNSSKKMKNIHFEVSDENGEIIQTINEFFIDNKILVEIPENLKKINFKIILEGYENYEIQQQLVYNETTKSLKPATAFVNDGDLEKFSYAVYKKNYLDDEFEITKKLSGLQREYDDKIKYEKDHYKVPKIFDADKKLIYVAPSFETYDFEGDSSLVVNLFKLNKKEVKRYDKARHFAKRSYQYKMVVTDGEGHFVESLVYENEGVKYFFPKPNWVKRTMLPALIAGLIFGLLVFMLILKAKTGHDFYVRPIAGIEEIDNAIGRATEMGKPILFVPGFTGISDVATLASLAILGRVAKKAAEYDTKILVPIGVPLVLPIAQEVVKEAHYEAGRPDTYDKNSVFFITTSQFAYVAGINGIMIREKVATNFFMGMFFAEALIMAETGAATGAIQIAGTDAITQLPFFITTCDYTLIGEELYAASAYLARNPLQMGTLKAVDYFKLIIIISVVAGTLLSTLHLTFFINALPEK
;
A
#
# COMPACT_ATOMS: atom_id res chain seq x y z
N MET A 1 -14.82 -21.55 82.69
CA MET A 1 -15.95 -21.96 81.81
C MET A 1 -16.08 -20.89 80.74
N LYS A 2 -15.39 -21.07 79.60
CA LYS A 2 -15.82 -21.75 78.36
C LYS A 2 -16.71 -20.87 77.46
N PHE A 3 -16.11 -20.54 76.31
CA PHE A 3 -16.68 -20.35 74.97
C PHE A 3 -17.58 -19.15 74.69
N THR A 4 -17.02 -18.17 73.96
CA THR A 4 -17.58 -17.64 72.70
C THR A 4 -16.55 -16.73 72.00
N PHE A 5 -15.47 -17.34 71.49
CA PHE A 5 -14.43 -16.69 70.66
C PHE A 5 -14.41 -17.27 69.24
N LEU A 6 -15.60 -17.57 68.69
CA LEU A 6 -15.74 -18.33 67.45
C LEU A 6 -16.77 -17.70 66.48
N LYS A 7 -16.74 -16.36 66.28
CA LYS A 7 -17.53 -15.73 65.19
C LYS A 7 -16.82 -14.59 64.45
N THR A 8 -15.81 -13.94 65.02
CA THR A 8 -15.05 -12.87 64.36
C THR A 8 -13.86 -13.36 63.53
N GLY A 9 -13.33 -14.56 63.82
CA GLY A 9 -12.25 -15.16 63.02
C GLY A 9 -12.69 -15.66 61.64
N LEU A 10 -13.92 -16.17 61.51
CA LEU A 10 -14.39 -16.80 60.26
C LEU A 10 -14.70 -15.77 59.16
N ILE A 11 -15.18 -14.59 59.53
CA ILE A 11 -15.53 -13.52 58.58
C ILE A 11 -14.27 -12.79 58.10
N LEU A 12 -13.26 -12.62 58.95
CA LEU A 12 -11.96 -12.07 58.55
C LEU A 12 -11.17 -13.08 57.68
N PHE A 13 -11.31 -14.38 57.92
CA PHE A 13 -10.70 -15.43 57.09
C PHE A 13 -11.37 -15.56 55.71
N LEU A 14 -12.69 -15.31 55.62
CA LEU A 14 -13.43 -15.29 54.36
C LEU A 14 -13.16 -14.02 53.52
N LEU A 15 -12.86 -12.89 54.16
CA LEU A 15 -12.52 -11.62 53.47
C LEU A 15 -11.10 -11.60 52.89
N VAL A 16 -10.15 -12.34 53.48
CA VAL A 16 -8.80 -12.50 52.93
C VAL A 16 -8.80 -13.45 51.71
N PHE A 17 -9.78 -14.35 51.58
CA PHE A 17 -9.91 -15.24 50.43
C PHE A 17 -10.50 -14.59 49.17
N PHE A 18 -11.16 -13.42 49.30
CA PHE A 18 -11.76 -12.70 48.17
C PHE A 18 -10.90 -11.54 47.64
N LEU A 19 -9.74 -11.27 48.26
CA LEU A 19 -8.78 -10.24 47.82
C LEU A 19 -7.57 -10.78 47.05
N PHE A 20 -7.45 -12.10 46.92
CA PHE A 20 -6.60 -12.70 45.91
C PHE A 20 -7.51 -13.20 44.79
N PRO A 21 -7.38 -12.73 43.54
CA PRO A 21 -7.84 -13.56 42.45
C PRO A 21 -7.08 -14.88 42.60
N ILE A 22 -7.80 -15.96 42.94
CA ILE A 22 -7.34 -17.30 42.66
C ILE A 22 -7.29 -17.36 41.14
N THR A 23 -6.21 -16.82 40.58
CA THR A 23 -5.68 -17.32 39.34
C THR A 23 -5.40 -18.77 39.68
N THR A 24 -6.28 -19.66 39.26
CA THR A 24 -5.86 -21.00 38.90
C THR A 24 -4.82 -20.78 37.80
N HIS A 25 -3.59 -20.46 38.19
CA HIS A 25 -2.41 -20.88 37.46
C HIS A 25 -2.47 -22.40 37.55
N ALA A 26 -3.31 -23.03 36.72
CA ALA A 26 -2.86 -24.27 36.13
C ALA A 26 -1.46 -23.93 35.64
N ALA A 27 -0.45 -24.56 36.24
CA ALA A 27 0.93 -24.33 35.85
C ALA A 27 0.95 -24.53 34.33
N ILE A 28 1.12 -23.43 33.60
CA ILE A 28 1.20 -23.48 32.16
C ILE A 28 2.45 -24.30 31.90
N ASP A 29 2.27 -25.53 31.42
CA ASP A 29 3.39 -26.34 31.00
C ASP A 29 4.00 -25.67 29.77
N GLU A 30 5.10 -24.98 29.99
CA GLU A 30 5.79 -24.22 28.94
C GLU A 30 6.26 -25.15 27.81
N ALA A 31 6.42 -26.46 28.07
CA ALA A 31 6.77 -27.44 27.06
C ALA A 31 5.70 -27.56 25.96
N GLU A 32 4.42 -27.36 26.29
CA GLU A 32 3.31 -27.42 25.32
C GLU A 32 3.25 -26.19 24.39
N PHE A 33 4.09 -25.18 24.62
CA PHE A 33 4.21 -23.98 23.79
C PHE A 33 5.50 -23.96 22.97
N ILE A 34 6.30 -25.03 23.05
CA ILE A 34 7.47 -25.22 22.19
C ILE A 34 6.97 -25.63 20.82
N VAL A 35 7.37 -24.86 19.81
CA VAL A 35 7.10 -25.17 18.40
C VAL A 35 7.76 -26.49 18.02
N GLN A 36 6.99 -27.38 17.39
CA GLN A 36 7.44 -28.69 16.92
C GLN A 36 7.74 -28.67 15.42
N ASP A 37 8.48 -29.69 14.96
CA ASP A 37 8.79 -29.94 13.55
C ASP A 37 9.39 -28.73 12.81
N LEU A 38 10.18 -27.93 13.53
CA LEU A 38 10.97 -26.87 12.90
C LEU A 38 12.05 -27.48 12.01
N SER A 39 12.01 -27.17 10.72
CA SER A 39 13.03 -27.54 9.74
C SER A 39 13.48 -26.30 8.95
N VAL A 40 14.68 -26.41 8.36
CA VAL A 40 15.22 -25.42 7.43
C VAL A 40 15.60 -26.13 6.16
N GLU A 41 15.11 -25.62 5.04
CA GLU A 41 15.33 -26.15 3.70
C GLU A 41 15.89 -25.05 2.81
N ASP A 42 16.66 -25.46 1.81
CA ASP A 42 17.16 -24.57 0.78
C ASP A 42 16.02 -24.06 -0.10
N VAL A 43 16.09 -22.79 -0.53
CA VAL A 43 15.05 -22.24 -1.39
C VAL A 43 15.41 -22.51 -2.84
N LYS A 44 14.71 -23.47 -3.45
CA LYS A 44 14.95 -23.89 -4.83
C LYS A 44 15.06 -22.72 -5.84
N TYR A 45 15.93 -22.90 -6.83
CA TYR A 45 16.09 -22.02 -8.00
C TYR A 45 16.52 -20.58 -7.63
N ASP A 46 17.44 -20.41 -6.67
CA ASP A 46 18.11 -19.14 -6.45
C ASP A 46 19.64 -19.23 -6.40
N ASP A 47 20.22 -18.03 -6.25
CA ASP A 47 21.65 -17.70 -6.15
C ASP A 47 22.34 -18.30 -4.91
N GLY A 48 21.68 -19.22 -4.20
CA GLY A 48 22.14 -19.80 -2.94
C GLY A 48 22.11 -18.80 -1.80
N THR A 49 21.24 -17.79 -1.85
CA THR A 49 21.11 -16.78 -0.79
C THR A 49 19.79 -16.85 -0.01
N GLY A 50 18.98 -17.90 -0.23
CA GLY A 50 17.69 -18.10 0.42
C GLY A 50 17.61 -19.36 1.28
N LEU A 51 17.01 -19.24 2.48
CA LEU A 51 16.58 -20.39 3.29
C LEU A 51 15.08 -20.28 3.63
N LYS A 52 14.37 -21.42 3.60
CA LYS A 52 12.97 -21.53 4.01
C LYS A 52 12.88 -22.31 5.32
N LEU A 53 12.29 -21.70 6.32
CA LEU A 53 11.96 -22.36 7.57
C LEU A 53 10.51 -22.85 7.51
N THR A 54 10.25 -24.05 8.01
CA THR A 54 8.89 -24.59 8.16
C THR A 54 8.68 -25.21 9.53
N TRP A 55 7.47 -25.11 10.08
CA TRP A 55 7.11 -25.72 11.37
C TRP A 55 5.60 -25.94 11.51
N GLU A 56 5.20 -26.76 12.48
CA GLU A 56 3.79 -26.96 12.83
C GLU A 56 3.27 -25.80 13.70
N PRO A 57 2.19 -25.11 13.29
CA PRO A 57 1.59 -24.08 14.13
C PRO A 57 0.99 -24.67 15.40
N LEU A 58 1.15 -23.96 16.51
CA LEU A 58 0.52 -24.33 17.78
C LEU A 58 -1.01 -24.21 17.68
N PRO A 59 -1.77 -25.07 18.39
CA PRO A 59 -3.22 -25.04 18.39
C PRO A 59 -3.78 -23.68 18.79
N LYS A 60 -4.94 -23.31 18.22
CA LYS A 60 -5.60 -22.02 18.45
C LYS A 60 -5.88 -21.76 19.94
N GLU A 61 -6.09 -22.80 20.73
CA GLU A 61 -6.33 -22.76 22.18
C GLU A 61 -5.14 -22.14 22.95
N LYS A 62 -3.93 -22.19 22.37
CA LYS A 62 -2.72 -21.58 22.93
C LYS A 62 -2.68 -20.05 22.76
N ARG A 63 -3.62 -19.49 21.98
CA ARG A 63 -3.83 -18.04 21.79
C ARG A 63 -2.54 -17.29 21.40
N ILE A 64 -1.80 -17.85 20.47
CA ILE A 64 -0.59 -17.26 19.90
C ILE A 64 -0.94 -16.04 19.06
N ILE A 65 -0.23 -14.94 19.28
CA ILE A 65 -0.35 -13.69 18.51
C ILE A 65 0.78 -13.52 17.49
N GLU A 66 1.96 -14.09 17.75
CA GLU A 66 3.09 -14.01 16.83
C GLU A 66 4.08 -15.17 17.06
N TYR A 67 4.75 -15.60 15.98
CA TYR A 67 5.95 -16.42 16.01
C TYR A 67 7.14 -15.55 15.68
N ARG A 68 8.16 -15.52 16.54
CA ARG A 68 9.40 -14.75 16.34
C ARG A 68 10.52 -15.67 15.88
N ILE A 69 11.22 -15.24 14.84
CA ILE A 69 12.27 -16.00 14.17
C ILE A 69 13.62 -15.39 14.52
N TYR A 70 14.58 -16.26 14.88
CA TYR A 70 15.93 -15.89 15.25
C TYR A 70 16.93 -16.62 14.36
N ARG A 71 18.02 -15.95 13.98
CA ARG A 71 19.12 -16.51 13.21
C ARG A 71 20.47 -16.22 13.85
N GLY A 72 21.35 -17.21 13.87
CA GLY A 72 22.75 -17.08 14.24
C GLY A 72 23.67 -17.71 13.20
N VAL A 73 24.96 -17.34 13.28
CA VAL A 73 26.05 -18.03 12.58
C VAL A 73 26.70 -19.09 13.47
N THR A 74 26.34 -19.09 14.75
CA THR A 74 26.66 -20.12 15.75
C THR A 74 25.40 -20.45 16.55
N THR A 75 25.42 -21.52 17.34
CA THR A 75 24.30 -21.89 18.22
C THR A 75 24.20 -21.04 19.48
N ASP A 76 25.24 -20.30 19.82
CA ASP A 76 25.37 -19.57 21.09
C ASP A 76 24.79 -18.16 21.01
N THR A 77 24.61 -17.62 19.80
CA THR A 77 24.12 -16.26 19.56
C THR A 77 23.21 -16.23 18.35
N LEU A 78 21.90 -16.11 18.60
CA LEU A 78 20.89 -15.94 17.55
C LEU A 78 20.18 -14.60 17.72
N PHE A 79 20.17 -13.78 16.66
CA PHE A 79 19.54 -12.47 16.62
C PHE A 79 18.13 -12.55 16.05
N TYR A 80 17.23 -11.71 16.56
CA TYR A 80 15.89 -11.55 16.00
C TYR A 80 15.96 -11.02 14.55
N ILE A 81 15.31 -11.73 13.62
CA ILE A 81 15.28 -11.36 12.19
C ILE A 81 13.88 -11.06 11.66
N GLY A 82 12.83 -11.48 12.35
CA GLY A 82 11.47 -11.27 11.87
C GLY A 82 10.42 -11.98 12.71
N ARG A 83 9.15 -11.77 12.35
CA ARG A 83 8.02 -12.45 12.98
C ARG A 83 6.92 -12.73 11.97
N ILE A 84 6.06 -13.69 12.30
CA ILE A 84 4.78 -13.92 11.64
C ILE A 84 3.67 -13.66 12.65
N ASP A 85 2.81 -12.68 12.36
CA ASP A 85 1.66 -12.36 13.19
C ASP A 85 0.51 -13.35 12.95
N VAL A 86 -0.21 -13.72 14.00
CA VAL A 86 -1.29 -14.73 13.99
C VAL A 86 -2.56 -14.13 14.58
N ASN A 87 -3.69 -14.35 13.91
CA ASN A 87 -4.99 -13.96 14.44
C ASN A 87 -5.45 -14.98 15.50
N VAL A 88 -5.45 -14.58 16.76
CA VAL A 88 -5.85 -15.40 17.92
C VAL A 88 -7.22 -16.07 17.75
N LYS A 89 -8.17 -15.41 17.06
CA LYS A 89 -9.53 -15.92 16.90
C LYS A 89 -9.64 -16.99 15.82
N THR A 90 -8.86 -16.93 14.77
CA THR A 90 -8.92 -17.92 13.67
C THR A 90 -7.81 -18.96 13.77
N GLY A 91 -6.72 -18.66 14.47
CA GLY A 91 -5.50 -19.46 14.47
C GLY A 91 -4.85 -19.46 13.08
N VAL A 92 -4.05 -20.50 12.82
CA VAL A 92 -3.47 -20.79 11.51
C VAL A 92 -4.27 -21.93 10.88
N SER A 93 -4.80 -21.72 9.67
CA SER A 93 -5.59 -22.73 8.96
C SER A 93 -4.76 -23.76 8.19
N SER A 94 -3.50 -23.43 7.88
CA SER A 94 -2.54 -24.34 7.25
C SER A 94 -1.97 -25.31 8.27
N ALA A 95 -1.71 -26.55 7.85
CA ALA A 95 -0.99 -27.53 8.66
C ALA A 95 0.48 -27.15 8.91
N THR A 96 1.03 -26.23 8.10
CA THR A 96 2.43 -25.84 8.17
C THR A 96 2.57 -24.33 8.04
N MET A 97 3.42 -23.76 8.88
CA MET A 97 3.89 -22.37 8.80
C MET A 97 5.19 -22.30 8.00
N SER A 98 5.42 -21.19 7.30
CA SER A 98 6.69 -20.97 6.58
C SER A 98 7.20 -19.54 6.71
N TYR A 99 8.52 -19.40 6.80
CA TYR A 99 9.24 -18.12 6.81
C TYR A 99 10.41 -18.20 5.83
N PHE A 100 10.63 -17.16 5.03
CA PHE A 100 11.74 -17.10 4.08
C PHE A 100 12.80 -16.10 4.55
N ASP A 101 14.03 -16.57 4.78
CA ASP A 101 15.21 -15.74 4.95
C ASP A 101 15.98 -15.70 3.63
N LYS A 102 15.53 -14.85 2.72
CA LYS A 102 16.06 -14.68 1.36
C LYS A 102 16.07 -13.20 0.97
N ASP A 103 16.56 -12.92 -0.24
CA ASP A 103 16.65 -11.59 -0.83
C ASP A 103 17.46 -10.59 0.03
N TRP A 104 17.50 -9.31 -0.38
CA TRP A 104 18.07 -8.25 0.44
C TRP A 104 17.15 -7.93 1.61
N ASN A 105 17.47 -8.46 2.80
CA ASN A 105 16.68 -8.22 4.00
C ASN A 105 17.45 -7.44 5.07
N PHE A 106 16.72 -6.97 6.08
CA PHE A 106 17.25 -6.06 7.09
C PHE A 106 18.46 -6.65 7.83
N PHE A 107 19.53 -5.85 7.95
CA PHE A 107 20.69 -6.19 8.76
C PHE A 107 20.79 -5.27 9.98
N ALA A 108 20.99 -3.97 9.75
CA ALA A 108 21.10 -2.99 10.83
C ALA A 108 20.88 -1.55 10.34
N ASP A 109 20.33 -0.72 11.22
CA ASP A 109 20.14 0.72 10.99
C ASP A 109 20.20 1.50 12.32
N LEU A 110 19.63 2.71 12.36
CA LEU A 110 19.52 3.52 13.58
C LEU A 110 18.50 2.99 14.61
N THR A 111 17.54 2.19 14.19
CA THR A 111 16.52 1.55 15.04
C THR A 111 17.07 0.29 15.74
N SER A 112 18.16 -0.28 15.23
CA SER A 112 18.86 -1.39 15.87
C SER A 112 19.27 -1.08 17.33
N PRO A 113 19.30 -2.10 18.22
CA PRO A 113 19.68 -1.93 19.62
C PRO A 113 21.01 -1.21 19.78
N SER A 114 21.16 -0.35 20.78
CA SER A 114 22.42 0.39 20.98
C SER A 114 23.60 -0.49 21.40
N LYS A 115 23.31 -1.62 22.04
CA LYS A 115 24.26 -2.61 22.57
C LYS A 115 23.61 -3.99 22.52
N LEU A 116 24.40 -5.04 22.69
CA LEU A 116 23.89 -6.41 22.77
C LEU A 116 22.84 -6.54 23.88
N LYS A 117 21.64 -6.99 23.54
CA LYS A 117 20.51 -7.16 24.46
C LYS A 117 19.84 -8.50 24.24
N ARG A 118 19.69 -9.27 25.32
CA ARG A 118 18.93 -10.52 25.30
C ARG A 118 17.45 -10.28 25.02
N GLU A 119 16.79 -11.29 24.48
CA GLU A 119 15.36 -11.25 24.28
C GLU A 119 14.60 -11.28 25.61
N LYS A 120 13.41 -10.69 25.63
CA LYS A 120 12.50 -10.76 26.78
C LYS A 120 12.17 -12.23 27.11
N GLY A 121 12.26 -12.59 28.38
CA GLY A 121 11.95 -13.94 28.86
C GLY A 121 13.12 -14.92 28.82
N GLN A 122 14.26 -14.56 28.23
CA GLN A 122 15.46 -15.40 28.26
C GLN A 122 16.17 -15.34 29.63
N SER A 123 16.78 -16.46 30.01
CA SER A 123 17.68 -16.54 31.16
C SER A 123 18.98 -15.77 30.91
N LYS A 124 19.83 -15.64 31.94
CA LYS A 124 21.15 -15.01 31.80
C LYS A 124 22.07 -15.72 30.79
N ASP A 125 21.87 -17.02 30.62
CA ASP A 125 22.63 -17.88 29.71
C ASP A 125 21.86 -18.20 28.43
N GLY A 126 20.72 -17.54 28.20
CA GLY A 126 19.92 -17.70 26.98
C GLY A 126 20.73 -17.36 25.72
N VAL A 127 20.36 -17.92 24.58
CA VAL A 127 21.10 -17.71 23.32
C VAL A 127 20.40 -16.71 22.39
N LEU A 128 19.18 -16.26 22.74
CA LEU A 128 18.39 -15.36 21.92
C LEU A 128 18.62 -13.89 22.29
N PHE A 129 18.92 -13.11 21.28
CA PHE A 129 19.11 -11.67 21.37
C PHE A 129 18.07 -10.95 20.52
N GLN A 130 17.90 -9.66 20.80
CA GLN A 130 17.19 -8.76 19.90
C GLN A 130 17.94 -8.65 18.55
N GLY A 131 17.61 -7.67 17.70
CA GLY A 131 18.37 -7.47 16.45
C GLY A 131 19.86 -7.18 16.69
N ILE A 132 20.67 -7.33 15.64
CA ILE A 132 22.11 -7.01 15.66
C ILE A 132 22.27 -5.55 16.12
N PRO A 133 23.10 -5.29 17.16
CA PRO A 133 23.19 -3.95 17.73
C PRO A 133 24.03 -3.02 16.85
N ARG A 134 23.87 -1.71 17.06
CA ARG A 134 24.70 -0.65 16.47
C ARG A 134 26.11 -0.59 17.07
N ASP A 135 26.38 -1.41 18.09
CA ASP A 135 27.71 -1.54 18.67
C ASP A 135 28.64 -2.18 17.65
N ILE A 136 29.65 -1.41 17.29
CA ILE A 136 30.52 -1.66 16.15
C ILE A 136 31.40 -2.90 16.37
N ASN A 137 31.68 -3.22 17.63
CA ASN A 137 32.46 -4.39 18.03
C ASN A 137 31.67 -5.70 17.88
N VAL A 138 30.33 -5.61 17.77
CA VAL A 138 29.44 -6.75 17.54
C VAL A 138 29.00 -6.77 16.09
N LEU A 139 28.56 -5.63 15.55
CA LEU A 139 28.11 -5.50 14.16
C LEU A 139 29.22 -5.79 13.15
N GLY A 140 30.44 -5.30 13.41
CA GLY A 140 31.58 -5.43 12.51
C GLY A 140 31.88 -6.88 12.12
N PRO A 141 32.18 -7.77 13.09
CA PRO A 141 32.41 -9.19 12.82
C PRO A 141 31.24 -9.88 12.13
N GLU A 142 30.00 -9.46 12.38
CA GLU A 142 28.83 -10.03 11.72
C GLU A 142 28.75 -9.68 10.23
N LEU A 143 29.35 -8.58 9.76
CA LEU A 143 29.34 -8.20 8.34
C LEU A 143 30.01 -9.26 7.46
N GLU A 144 31.04 -9.94 7.94
CA GLU A 144 31.76 -10.99 7.21
C GLU A 144 30.93 -12.27 7.02
N ASN A 145 29.80 -12.37 7.74
CA ASN A 145 28.93 -13.52 7.67
C ASN A 145 27.83 -13.43 6.62
N TYR A 146 27.73 -12.29 5.92
CA TYR A 146 26.69 -12.02 4.96
C TYR A 146 27.22 -11.20 3.79
N THR A 147 26.57 -11.26 2.64
CA THR A 147 26.78 -10.25 1.61
C THR A 147 26.02 -9.00 2.03
N ILE A 148 26.70 -7.84 2.14
CA ILE A 148 26.10 -6.61 2.66
C ILE A 148 25.90 -5.57 1.55
N LEU A 149 24.72 -4.97 1.52
CA LEU A 149 24.40 -3.80 0.69
C LEU A 149 24.06 -2.62 1.60
N SER A 150 24.80 -1.54 1.46
CA SER A 150 24.58 -0.32 2.22
C SER A 150 23.83 0.71 1.40
N ILE A 151 22.82 1.34 2.01
CA ILE A 151 22.04 2.42 1.41
C ILE A 151 22.44 3.73 2.09
N ILE A 152 23.01 4.64 1.32
CA ILE A 152 23.61 5.87 1.83
C ILE A 152 22.88 7.08 1.23
N PRO A 153 22.25 7.94 2.04
CA PRO A 153 21.67 9.18 1.54
C PRO A 153 22.73 10.03 0.81
N GLU A 154 22.38 10.56 -0.36
CA GLU A 154 23.26 11.33 -1.25
C GLU A 154 24.01 12.45 -0.52
N LYS A 155 23.30 13.21 0.32
CA LYS A 155 23.90 14.27 1.14
C LYS A 155 24.99 13.75 2.07
N ASP A 156 24.80 12.58 2.66
CA ASP A 156 25.78 11.98 3.56
C ASP A 156 26.96 11.41 2.77
N PHE A 157 26.68 10.72 1.66
CA PHE A 157 27.70 10.23 0.75
C PHE A 157 28.56 11.34 0.15
N TYR A 158 28.02 12.52 -0.14
CA TYR A 158 28.79 13.63 -0.71
C TYR A 158 29.47 14.53 0.32
N TYR A 159 28.88 14.70 1.51
CA TYR A 159 29.33 15.77 2.42
C TYR A 159 29.69 15.31 3.83
N LYS A 160 29.42 14.06 4.21
CA LYS A 160 29.72 13.53 5.56
C LYS A 160 30.81 12.46 5.60
N LYS A 161 31.32 12.02 4.44
CA LYS A 161 32.43 11.07 4.33
C LYS A 161 33.76 11.60 4.88
N GLU A 162 34.60 10.68 5.32
CA GLU A 162 36.01 10.91 5.62
C GLU A 162 36.87 10.18 4.56
N LYS A 163 37.91 10.84 4.02
CA LYS A 163 38.84 10.18 3.11
C LYS A 163 39.73 9.25 3.92
N VAL A 164 39.75 7.96 3.57
CA VAL A 164 40.61 6.98 4.21
C VAL A 164 41.51 6.33 3.16
N GLU A 165 42.81 6.32 3.44
CA GLU A 165 43.80 5.57 2.67
C GLU A 165 44.03 4.24 3.37
N HIS A 166 43.87 3.15 2.63
CA HIS A 166 44.13 1.80 3.11
C HIS A 166 45.19 1.16 2.23
N ILE A 167 46.26 0.69 2.86
CA ILE A 167 47.34 -0.02 2.18
C ILE A 167 46.86 -1.46 1.97
N VAL A 168 46.84 -1.90 0.72
CA VAL A 168 46.59 -3.30 0.39
C VAL A 168 47.95 -3.95 0.20
N GLU A 169 48.29 -4.91 1.05
CA GLU A 169 49.46 -5.75 0.86
C GLU A 169 49.12 -6.76 -0.25
N ASN A 170 49.74 -6.58 -1.42
CA ASN A 170 49.70 -7.57 -2.50
C ASN A 170 50.94 -8.48 -2.38
N ASP A 171 50.85 -9.72 -2.88
CA ASP A 171 51.97 -10.69 -2.93
C ASP A 171 53.18 -10.20 -3.79
N THR A 172 53.06 -9.04 -4.42
CA THR A 172 54.15 -8.32 -5.10
C THR A 172 54.63 -7.14 -4.25
N THR A 173 55.95 -6.89 -4.23
CA THR A 173 56.66 -5.91 -3.39
C THR A 173 56.29 -4.41 -3.55
N ALA A 174 55.17 -4.08 -4.19
CA ALA A 174 54.63 -2.73 -4.27
C ALA A 174 53.32 -2.64 -3.46
N ALA A 175 53.33 -1.81 -2.41
CA ALA A 175 52.15 -1.53 -1.60
C ALA A 175 51.22 -0.56 -2.34
N ASP A 176 50.08 -1.05 -2.83
CA ASP A 176 49.08 -0.21 -3.48
C ASP A 176 48.18 0.46 -2.43
N THR A 177 48.14 1.80 -2.45
CA THR A 177 47.28 2.59 -1.56
C THR A 177 45.94 2.82 -2.22
N THR A 178 44.87 2.25 -1.65
CA THR A 178 43.50 2.42 -2.14
C THR A 178 42.75 3.46 -1.29
N ASN A 179 42.03 4.37 -1.96
CA ASN A 179 41.21 5.39 -1.31
C ASN A 179 39.78 4.91 -1.09
N TYR A 180 39.24 5.10 0.11
CA TYR A 180 37.88 4.77 0.50
C TYR A 180 37.14 5.98 1.06
N SER A 181 35.81 5.96 0.97
CA SER A 181 34.93 6.82 1.75
C SER A 181 34.57 6.13 3.06
N GLY A 182 35.09 6.64 4.17
CA GLY A 182 34.73 6.20 5.52
C GLY A 182 33.48 6.90 6.02
N LEU A 183 32.49 6.13 6.46
CA LEU A 183 31.21 6.62 6.97
C LEU A 183 30.84 5.94 8.30
N LYS A 184 30.17 6.67 9.19
CA LYS A 184 29.65 6.11 10.46
C LYS A 184 28.31 5.43 10.18
N LEU A 185 27.92 4.44 10.99
CA LEU A 185 26.64 3.73 10.82
C LEU A 185 25.42 4.68 10.69
N ARG A 186 25.42 5.82 11.40
CA ARG A 186 24.35 6.84 11.31
C ARG A 186 24.23 7.57 9.98
N ASN A 187 25.23 7.45 9.10
CA ASN A 187 25.24 8.04 7.77
C ASN A 187 24.65 7.10 6.72
N PHE A 188 24.27 5.89 7.13
CA PHE A 188 23.54 4.94 6.30
C PHE A 188 22.06 5.05 6.67
N SER A 189 21.18 4.98 5.67
CA SER A 189 19.75 4.81 5.90
C SER A 189 19.49 3.43 6.48
N THR A 190 20.10 2.39 5.89
CA THR A 190 20.09 1.02 6.38
C THR A 190 21.24 0.22 5.77
N LEU A 191 21.61 -0.85 6.45
CA LEU A 191 22.37 -1.96 5.90
C LEU A 191 21.39 -3.11 5.63
N LEU A 192 21.47 -3.68 4.43
CA LEU A 192 20.76 -4.89 4.04
C LEU A 192 21.76 -6.02 3.88
N LYS A 193 21.27 -7.25 3.98
CA LYS A 193 22.09 -8.45 3.84
C LYS A 193 21.44 -9.49 2.93
N LYS A 194 22.28 -10.30 2.30
CA LYS A 194 21.96 -11.61 1.70
C LYS A 194 22.77 -12.71 2.40
N LEU A 195 22.26 -13.95 2.41
CA LEU A 195 23.04 -15.09 2.91
C LEU A 195 24.21 -15.39 1.97
N ILE A 196 25.24 -16.07 2.46
CA ILE A 196 26.37 -16.53 1.65
C ILE A 196 26.13 -18.00 1.27
N PRO A 197 26.24 -18.38 -0.01
CA PRO A 197 26.09 -19.77 -0.43
C PRO A 197 27.02 -20.73 0.32
N LYS A 198 26.51 -21.93 0.64
CA LYS A 198 27.18 -23.03 1.36
C LYS A 198 27.56 -22.73 2.82
N LYS A 199 27.34 -21.50 3.31
CA LYS A 199 27.54 -21.14 4.72
C LYS A 199 26.40 -21.66 5.57
N GLU A 200 26.74 -22.21 6.74
CA GLU A 200 25.76 -22.74 7.68
C GLU A 200 25.18 -21.62 8.55
N TYR A 201 23.85 -21.59 8.67
CA TYR A 201 23.12 -20.67 9.52
C TYR A 201 22.19 -21.47 10.45
N PHE A 202 22.03 -20.98 11.68
CA PHE A 202 21.26 -21.62 12.75
C PHE A 202 20.00 -20.83 13.03
N TYR A 203 18.87 -21.52 13.21
CA TYR A 203 17.56 -20.91 13.39
C TYR A 203 16.79 -21.52 14.55
N THR A 204 15.93 -20.70 15.15
CA THR A 204 14.87 -21.16 16.06
C THR A 204 13.67 -20.24 16.00
N VAL A 205 12.54 -20.74 16.48
CA VAL A 205 11.26 -20.04 16.55
C VAL A 205 10.77 -19.98 17.99
N VAL A 206 10.26 -18.82 18.39
CA VAL A 206 9.64 -18.58 19.70
C VAL A 206 8.19 -18.15 19.50
N ALA A 207 7.25 -18.86 20.13
CA ALA A 207 5.85 -18.46 20.16
C ALA A 207 5.61 -17.39 21.24
N VAL A 208 4.71 -16.45 20.95
CA VAL A 208 4.27 -15.40 21.90
C VAL A 208 2.75 -15.39 21.95
N ASN A 209 2.18 -15.47 23.16
CA ASN A 209 0.73 -15.42 23.34
C ASN A 209 0.18 -14.00 23.53
N GLU A 210 -1.14 -13.88 23.59
CA GLU A 210 -1.85 -12.61 23.80
C GLU A 210 -1.46 -11.85 25.07
N ALA A 211 -0.97 -12.55 26.10
CA ALA A 211 -0.45 -11.95 27.33
C ALA A 211 0.99 -11.42 27.15
N ARG A 212 1.55 -11.47 25.93
CA ARG A 212 2.93 -11.12 25.59
C ARG A 212 3.96 -11.94 26.37
N ARG A 213 3.62 -13.17 26.76
CA ARG A 213 4.57 -14.13 27.33
C ARG A 213 5.36 -14.79 26.20
N TYR A 214 6.67 -14.77 26.34
CA TYR A 214 7.61 -15.45 25.47
C TYR A 214 7.83 -16.86 26.00
N PHE A 215 7.58 -17.86 25.16
CA PHE A 215 7.74 -19.26 25.54
C PHE A 215 9.14 -19.77 25.19
N PRO A 216 9.55 -20.94 25.73
CA PRO A 216 10.83 -21.54 25.36
C PRO A 216 10.94 -21.75 23.85
N GLN A 217 12.17 -21.62 23.34
CA GLN A 217 12.47 -21.72 21.93
C GLN A 217 12.34 -23.17 21.41
N ALA A 218 12.02 -23.32 20.13
CA ALA A 218 12.16 -24.59 19.43
C ALA A 218 13.61 -25.08 19.46
N LYS A 219 13.81 -26.38 19.22
CA LYS A 219 15.14 -26.93 18.99
C LYS A 219 15.84 -26.15 17.87
N ILE A 220 17.09 -25.74 18.11
CA ILE A 220 17.88 -25.06 17.09
C ILE A 220 18.16 -26.03 15.96
N VAL A 221 17.89 -25.59 14.74
CA VAL A 221 18.15 -26.31 13.50
C VAL A 221 19.05 -25.47 12.61
N SER A 222 19.80 -26.10 11.71
CA SER A 222 20.66 -25.40 10.76
C SER A 222 20.25 -25.68 9.32
N GLY A 223 20.63 -24.76 8.44
CA GLY A 223 20.48 -24.89 7.00
C GLY A 223 21.66 -24.26 6.27
N LYS A 224 21.92 -24.76 5.06
CA LYS A 224 22.88 -24.19 4.10
C LYS A 224 22.12 -23.91 2.83
N ALA A 225 22.28 -22.71 2.29
CA ALA A 225 21.72 -22.36 1.00
C ALA A 225 22.69 -22.78 -0.11
N PHE A 226 22.19 -23.33 -1.21
CA PHE A 226 23.01 -23.75 -2.34
C PHE A 226 22.55 -23.04 -3.60
N ASN A 227 23.52 -22.73 -4.46
CA ASN A 227 23.21 -22.22 -5.77
C ASN A 227 22.59 -23.37 -6.59
N ASP A 228 21.36 -23.17 -7.05
CA ASP A 228 20.64 -24.15 -7.86
C ASP A 228 20.62 -23.71 -9.31
N ALA A 229 20.44 -24.66 -10.23
CA ALA A 229 20.13 -24.30 -11.61
C ALA A 229 18.78 -23.56 -11.68
N PRO A 230 18.56 -22.71 -12.70
CA PRO A 230 17.29 -22.06 -12.94
C PRO A 230 16.07 -22.98 -12.93
N GLU A 231 14.89 -22.42 -12.64
CA GLU A 231 13.63 -23.15 -12.82
C GLU A 231 13.50 -23.59 -14.29
N LYS A 232 13.04 -24.84 -14.52
CA LYS A 232 12.77 -25.31 -15.88
C LYS A 232 11.78 -24.37 -16.59
N PRO A 233 12.14 -23.79 -17.74
CA PRO A 233 11.22 -22.97 -18.51
C PRO A 233 10.01 -23.80 -19.00
N LYS A 234 8.80 -23.23 -18.92
CA LYS A 234 7.52 -23.95 -19.09
C LYS A 234 6.84 -23.79 -20.44
N LYS A 235 6.89 -22.61 -21.05
CA LYS A 235 6.12 -22.25 -22.25
C LYS A 235 6.88 -21.29 -23.14
N LEU A 236 7.00 -21.68 -24.41
CA LEU A 236 7.44 -20.86 -25.53
C LEU A 236 6.37 -20.89 -26.60
N TYR A 237 6.17 -19.77 -27.27
CA TYR A 237 5.26 -19.63 -28.40
C TYR A 237 6.03 -19.18 -29.64
N PRO A 238 6.53 -20.12 -30.46
CA PRO A 238 7.16 -19.81 -31.74
C PRO A 238 6.11 -19.58 -32.83
N VAL A 239 6.09 -18.38 -33.42
CA VAL A 239 5.17 -18.00 -34.50
C VAL A 239 5.98 -17.50 -35.69
N PHE A 240 5.82 -18.13 -36.84
CA PHE A 240 6.37 -17.66 -38.10
C PHE A 240 5.33 -16.81 -38.84
N VAL A 241 5.67 -15.53 -39.05
CA VAL A 241 4.86 -14.59 -39.81
C VAL A 241 5.35 -14.63 -41.26
N GLU A 242 4.63 -15.37 -42.11
CA GLU A 242 5.09 -15.81 -43.44
C GLU A 242 5.40 -14.64 -44.39
N ASP A 243 4.52 -13.66 -44.45
CA ASP A 243 4.62 -12.50 -45.34
C ASP A 243 5.70 -11.51 -44.92
N LEU A 244 5.99 -11.42 -43.62
CA LEU A 244 7.10 -10.64 -43.07
C LEU A 244 8.43 -11.41 -43.07
N LYS A 245 8.40 -12.75 -43.19
CA LYS A 245 9.55 -13.66 -43.03
C LYS A 245 10.22 -13.49 -41.66
N GLN A 246 9.40 -13.43 -40.62
CA GLN A 246 9.82 -13.12 -39.26
C GLN A 246 9.43 -14.26 -38.31
N LEU A 247 10.35 -14.66 -37.42
CA LEU A 247 10.05 -15.55 -36.31
C LEU A 247 9.83 -14.72 -35.04
N ASN A 248 8.62 -14.81 -34.52
CA ASN A 248 8.23 -14.25 -33.25
C ASN A 248 8.30 -15.32 -32.17
N PHE A 249 8.88 -14.96 -31.04
CA PHE A 249 8.87 -15.81 -29.85
C PHE A 249 8.31 -15.02 -28.69
N GLU A 250 7.40 -15.61 -27.93
CA GLU A 250 7.00 -15.10 -26.63
C GLU A 250 7.08 -16.20 -25.58
N TRP A 251 7.48 -15.85 -24.36
CA TRP A 251 7.62 -16.80 -23.26
C TRP A 251 7.13 -16.21 -21.94
N THR A 252 7.00 -17.08 -20.95
CA THR A 252 6.71 -16.69 -19.56
C THR A 252 7.99 -16.67 -18.75
N ASN A 253 8.24 -15.55 -18.03
CA ASN A 253 9.37 -15.44 -17.10
C ASN A 253 9.19 -16.39 -15.90
N PRO A 254 10.28 -16.92 -15.32
CA PRO A 254 10.20 -17.82 -14.16
C PRO A 254 9.76 -17.08 -12.89
N GLN A 255 9.40 -17.83 -11.86
CA GLN A 255 8.98 -17.22 -10.59
C GLN A 255 10.09 -16.41 -9.89
N LYS A 256 11.36 -16.79 -10.13
CA LYS A 256 12.55 -16.09 -9.66
C LYS A 256 13.43 -15.77 -10.86
N SER A 257 13.36 -14.56 -11.36
CA SER A 257 14.18 -14.14 -12.52
C SER A 257 15.36 -13.22 -12.13
N SER A 258 15.52 -12.86 -10.85
CA SER A 258 16.60 -11.97 -10.37
C SER A 258 18.00 -12.57 -10.40
N ASP A 259 18.09 -13.89 -10.60
CA ASP A 259 19.33 -14.66 -10.67
C ASP A 259 19.69 -15.09 -12.11
N LEU A 260 18.86 -14.71 -13.08
CA LEU A 260 19.11 -15.03 -14.47
C LEU A 260 20.03 -14.00 -15.10
N ALA A 261 20.98 -14.45 -15.92
CA ALA A 261 21.86 -13.64 -16.74
C ALA A 261 21.37 -13.55 -18.20
N TYR A 262 20.89 -14.67 -18.75
CA TYR A 262 20.46 -14.74 -20.15
C TYR A 262 19.19 -15.58 -20.35
N PHE A 263 18.41 -15.18 -21.37
CA PHE A 263 17.42 -16.02 -22.04
C PHE A 263 17.98 -16.45 -23.39
N CYS A 264 17.93 -17.74 -23.70
CA CYS A 264 18.40 -18.26 -24.99
C CYS A 264 17.28 -18.99 -25.73
N ILE A 265 17.24 -18.88 -27.05
CA ILE A 265 16.31 -19.63 -27.91
C ILE A 265 17.14 -20.48 -28.88
N TYR A 266 16.74 -21.73 -29.06
CA TYR A 266 17.42 -22.70 -29.91
C TYR A 266 16.45 -23.33 -30.91
N LYS A 267 16.98 -23.79 -32.04
CA LYS A 267 16.32 -24.77 -32.91
C LYS A 267 16.97 -26.15 -32.78
N LEU A 268 16.16 -27.18 -32.93
CA LEU A 268 16.55 -28.58 -32.87
C LEU A 268 15.88 -29.36 -33.99
N ARG A 269 16.62 -30.06 -34.85
CA ARG A 269 16.00 -30.93 -35.86
C ARG A 269 15.19 -32.02 -35.16
N LYS A 270 13.95 -32.27 -35.61
CA LYS A 270 13.03 -33.24 -34.96
C LYS A 270 13.66 -34.64 -34.78
N LYS A 271 14.49 -35.08 -35.73
CA LYS A 271 15.21 -36.37 -35.69
C LYS A 271 16.24 -36.47 -34.54
N ASP A 272 16.78 -35.35 -34.08
CA ASP A 272 17.85 -35.29 -33.09
C ASP A 272 17.32 -35.15 -31.65
N LEU A 273 16.00 -35.10 -31.45
CA LEU A 273 15.35 -34.95 -30.14
C LEU A 273 15.82 -35.99 -29.11
N SER A 274 15.86 -37.27 -29.51
CA SER A 274 16.25 -38.35 -28.60
C SER A 274 17.73 -38.30 -28.18
N LYS A 275 18.58 -37.70 -29.03
CA LYS A 275 19.99 -37.48 -28.74
C LYS A 275 20.12 -36.31 -27.75
N PHE A 276 19.45 -35.20 -28.06
CA PHE A 276 19.41 -34.02 -27.21
C PHE A 276 18.93 -34.32 -25.79
N GLN A 277 17.80 -35.02 -25.65
CA GLN A 277 17.26 -35.37 -24.32
C GLN A 277 18.24 -36.19 -23.49
N LYS A 278 18.95 -37.15 -24.10
CA LYS A 278 19.95 -37.97 -23.40
C LYS A 278 21.18 -37.16 -22.97
N ALA A 279 21.66 -36.24 -23.80
CA ALA A 279 22.79 -35.41 -23.45
C ALA A 279 22.44 -34.46 -22.29
N VAL A 280 21.27 -33.82 -22.34
CA VAL A 280 20.76 -32.97 -21.25
C VAL A 280 20.58 -33.77 -19.95
N GLU A 281 20.02 -34.98 -20.00
CA GLU A 281 19.89 -35.87 -18.83
C GLU A 281 21.24 -36.29 -18.24
N ASN A 282 22.28 -36.44 -19.07
CA ASN A 282 23.63 -36.79 -18.64
C ASN A 282 24.47 -35.59 -18.17
N GLY A 283 23.98 -34.35 -18.36
CA GLY A 283 24.76 -33.14 -18.10
C GLY A 283 25.94 -32.94 -19.06
N GLU A 284 25.81 -33.43 -20.29
CA GLU A 284 26.80 -33.26 -21.37
C GLU A 284 26.49 -31.98 -22.17
N ASP A 285 27.53 -31.24 -22.60
CA ASP A 285 27.38 -30.13 -23.55
C ASP A 285 26.80 -30.66 -24.88
N GLU A 286 25.58 -30.23 -25.23
CA GLU A 286 24.86 -30.76 -26.38
C GLU A 286 24.90 -29.83 -27.59
N ASN A 287 25.63 -30.24 -28.63
CA ASN A 287 25.76 -29.49 -29.88
C ASN A 287 24.65 -29.77 -30.91
N SER A 288 23.61 -30.55 -30.56
CA SER A 288 22.52 -30.89 -31.49
C SER A 288 21.44 -29.81 -31.61
N ALA A 289 21.36 -28.89 -30.64
CA ALA A 289 20.51 -27.70 -30.72
C ALA A 289 21.36 -26.49 -31.12
N GLU A 290 20.91 -25.72 -32.11
CA GLU A 290 21.63 -24.54 -32.61
C GLU A 290 21.01 -23.27 -32.01
N LEU A 291 21.84 -22.42 -31.41
CA LEU A 291 21.44 -21.15 -30.82
C LEU A 291 20.91 -20.19 -31.90
N LEU A 292 19.78 -19.53 -31.62
CA LEU A 292 19.13 -18.57 -32.52
C LEU A 292 19.13 -17.15 -31.96
N PHE A 293 19.03 -17.01 -30.65
CA PHE A 293 18.86 -15.71 -30.01
C PHE A 293 19.30 -15.76 -28.55
N VAL A 294 19.91 -14.67 -28.08
CA VAL A 294 20.30 -14.44 -26.69
C VAL A 294 19.76 -13.08 -26.26
N LYS A 295 19.19 -13.02 -25.06
CA LYS A 295 18.78 -11.77 -24.41
C LYS A 295 19.39 -11.68 -23.03
N MET A 296 20.09 -10.57 -22.76
CA MET A 296 20.57 -10.24 -21.42
C MET A 296 19.42 -9.80 -20.52
N THR A 297 19.46 -10.21 -19.26
CA THR A 297 18.52 -9.76 -18.23
C THR A 297 18.96 -8.42 -17.60
N THR A 298 17.99 -7.71 -17.04
CA THR A 298 18.19 -6.45 -16.31
C THR A 298 18.33 -6.71 -14.80
N VAL A 299 19.46 -6.36 -14.19
CA VAL A 299 19.70 -6.51 -12.74
C VAL A 299 19.33 -5.20 -12.03
N PRO A 300 18.64 -5.23 -10.87
CA PRO A 300 18.26 -6.38 -10.05
C PRO A 300 16.77 -6.78 -10.17
N ASN A 301 16.04 -6.26 -11.14
CA ASN A 301 14.60 -6.47 -11.27
C ASN A 301 14.27 -7.16 -12.59
N SER A 302 13.63 -8.28 -12.43
CA SER A 302 13.61 -9.37 -13.38
C SER A 302 12.42 -9.34 -14.34
N ASP A 303 12.09 -8.11 -14.71
CA ASP A 303 11.01 -7.68 -15.61
C ASP A 303 11.63 -7.30 -16.97
N THR A 304 12.53 -8.15 -17.46
CA THR A 304 13.10 -8.03 -18.81
C THR A 304 12.06 -8.43 -19.85
N GLU A 305 12.21 -7.93 -21.08
CA GLU A 305 11.46 -8.36 -22.26
C GLU A 305 11.34 -9.88 -22.34
N ASN A 306 10.10 -10.35 -22.51
CA ASN A 306 9.75 -11.76 -22.57
C ASN A 306 9.34 -12.19 -24.00
N TYR A 307 9.85 -11.48 -25.00
CA TYR A 307 9.63 -11.76 -26.41
C TYR A 307 10.90 -11.53 -27.23
N ALA A 308 10.96 -12.11 -28.42
CA ALA A 308 12.00 -11.90 -29.41
C ALA A 308 11.42 -11.83 -30.82
N ILE A 309 11.97 -10.95 -31.64
CA ILE A 309 11.70 -10.85 -33.07
C ILE A 309 12.99 -11.23 -33.79
N ILE A 310 12.91 -12.21 -34.69
CA ILE A 310 14.06 -12.62 -35.51
C ILE A 310 13.67 -12.55 -37.00
N ASP A 311 14.30 -11.64 -37.73
CA ASP A 311 14.13 -11.53 -39.18
C ASP A 311 14.92 -12.62 -39.92
N ILE A 312 14.26 -13.37 -40.80
CA ILE A 312 14.94 -14.35 -41.67
C ILE A 312 15.39 -13.65 -42.95
N ALA A 313 16.44 -12.83 -42.84
CA ALA A 313 17.07 -12.19 -43.99
C ALA A 313 18.10 -13.14 -44.65
N ASN A 314 17.93 -13.46 -45.93
CA ASN A 314 18.85 -14.31 -46.70
C ASN A 314 19.11 -15.73 -46.15
N GLY A 315 18.23 -16.24 -45.28
CA GLY A 315 18.32 -17.60 -44.73
C GLY A 315 19.41 -17.80 -43.66
N ILE A 316 19.89 -16.70 -43.06
CA ILE A 316 20.87 -16.70 -41.98
C ILE A 316 20.36 -15.80 -40.86
N ILE A 317 20.39 -16.30 -39.63
CA ILE A 317 20.23 -15.51 -38.41
C ILE A 317 21.65 -15.17 -37.94
N PHE A 318 21.96 -13.88 -37.88
CA PHE A 318 23.29 -13.39 -37.53
C PHE A 318 23.21 -12.38 -36.38
N ASP A 319 24.02 -12.59 -35.35
CA ASP A 319 24.22 -11.68 -34.22
C ASP A 319 25.72 -11.62 -33.91
N GLU A 320 26.35 -10.46 -34.11
CA GLU A 320 27.79 -10.27 -33.90
C GLU A 320 28.15 -10.22 -32.41
N ASP A 321 27.26 -9.67 -31.57
CA ASP A 321 27.52 -9.46 -30.14
C ASP A 321 27.58 -10.79 -29.39
N PHE A 322 26.79 -11.78 -29.82
CA PHE A 322 26.75 -13.12 -29.24
C PHE A 322 27.36 -14.21 -30.13
N GLY A 323 27.93 -13.83 -31.29
CA GLY A 323 28.60 -14.76 -32.20
C GLY A 323 27.68 -15.81 -32.84
N ILE A 324 26.41 -15.46 -33.08
CA ILE A 324 25.42 -16.34 -33.71
C ILE A 324 25.57 -16.23 -35.23
N ASP A 325 25.79 -17.36 -35.90
CA ASP A 325 25.80 -17.49 -37.38
C ASP A 325 25.03 -18.77 -37.76
N THR A 326 23.71 -18.70 -37.57
CA THR A 326 22.85 -19.87 -37.67
C THR A 326 22.04 -19.85 -38.96
N LYS A 327 22.23 -20.87 -39.81
CA LYS A 327 21.46 -21.01 -41.05
C LYS A 327 20.05 -21.52 -40.78
N ILE A 328 19.06 -20.82 -41.31
CA ILE A 328 17.65 -21.20 -41.20
C ILE A 328 16.95 -21.03 -42.54
N ASN A 329 16.27 -22.09 -43.00
CA ASN A 329 15.46 -22.03 -44.21
C ASN A 329 13.99 -21.92 -43.79
N ALA A 330 13.33 -20.82 -44.15
CA ALA A 330 11.92 -20.58 -43.83
C ALA A 330 11.00 -21.70 -44.34
N ASN A 331 11.37 -22.39 -45.43
CA ASN A 331 10.58 -23.49 -45.99
C ASN A 331 10.75 -24.83 -45.24
N GLU A 332 11.67 -24.91 -44.27
CA GLU A 332 11.99 -26.13 -43.52
C GLU A 332 11.68 -25.98 -42.02
N LEU A 333 10.98 -24.92 -41.59
CA LEU A 333 10.74 -24.66 -40.17
C LEU A 333 9.99 -25.80 -39.47
N ASP A 334 9.11 -26.50 -40.17
CA ASP A 334 8.36 -27.66 -39.65
C ASP A 334 9.23 -28.88 -39.34
N ASP A 335 10.46 -28.93 -39.88
CA ASP A 335 11.45 -29.98 -39.58
C ASP A 335 12.17 -29.75 -38.25
N TYR A 336 11.93 -28.62 -37.61
CA TYR A 336 12.54 -28.22 -36.36
C TYR A 336 11.53 -28.18 -35.21
N TYR A 337 12.04 -28.44 -34.03
CA TYR A 337 11.47 -27.96 -32.78
C TYR A 337 12.22 -26.72 -32.33
N PHE A 338 11.54 -25.87 -31.58
CA PHE A 338 12.11 -24.74 -30.86
C PHE A 338 12.09 -25.05 -29.37
N LEU A 339 13.12 -24.59 -28.68
CA LEU A 339 13.22 -24.67 -27.22
C LEU A 339 13.90 -23.41 -26.71
N TYR A 340 13.66 -23.08 -25.46
CA TYR A 340 14.27 -21.93 -24.82
C TYR A 340 14.88 -22.33 -23.48
N SER A 341 15.82 -21.54 -22.99
CA SER A 341 16.51 -21.81 -21.75
C SER A 341 16.69 -20.55 -20.91
N PHE A 342 16.92 -20.78 -19.63
CA PHE A 342 17.36 -19.77 -18.69
C PHE A 342 18.78 -20.10 -18.26
N VAL A 343 19.67 -19.09 -18.31
CA VAL A 343 21.06 -19.17 -17.84
C VAL A 343 21.21 -18.25 -16.63
N ASP A 344 21.72 -18.76 -15.52
CA ASP A 344 22.01 -17.95 -14.33
C ASP A 344 23.38 -17.22 -14.41
N TYR A 345 23.67 -16.35 -13.43
CA TYR A 345 24.99 -15.68 -13.33
C TYR A 345 26.15 -16.61 -12.96
N HIS A 346 25.85 -17.88 -12.68
CA HIS A 346 26.81 -18.93 -12.40
C HIS A 346 27.00 -19.89 -13.59
N ASN A 347 26.46 -19.54 -14.77
CA ASN A 347 26.49 -20.29 -16.02
C ASN A 347 25.82 -21.67 -15.95
N GLN A 348 24.84 -21.87 -15.06
CA GLN A 348 23.95 -23.03 -15.10
C GLN A 348 22.78 -22.73 -16.03
N GLU A 349 22.51 -23.64 -16.95
CA GLU A 349 21.44 -23.51 -17.95
C GLU A 349 20.38 -24.59 -17.74
N THR A 350 19.11 -24.22 -17.89
CA THR A 350 18.00 -25.19 -17.88
C THR A 350 17.10 -24.98 -19.10
N TYR A 351 16.91 -26.05 -19.87
CA TYR A 351 16.11 -26.05 -21.10
C TYR A 351 14.63 -26.37 -20.87
N SER A 352 13.79 -25.78 -21.68
CA SER A 352 12.36 -26.07 -21.75
C SER A 352 12.07 -27.43 -22.38
N ASP A 353 10.77 -27.80 -22.41
CA ASP A 353 10.30 -28.78 -23.39
C ASP A 353 10.41 -28.23 -24.82
N VAL A 354 10.14 -29.07 -25.82
CA VAL A 354 10.17 -28.67 -27.23
C VAL A 354 8.82 -28.17 -27.72
N PHE A 355 8.83 -27.18 -28.60
CA PHE A 355 7.66 -26.52 -29.15
C PHE A 355 7.71 -26.51 -30.68
N GLU A 356 6.56 -26.70 -31.32
CA GLU A 356 6.41 -26.57 -32.76
C GLU A 356 6.16 -25.10 -33.13
N VAL A 357 6.47 -24.74 -34.37
CA VAL A 357 6.17 -23.42 -34.92
C VAL A 357 4.72 -23.36 -35.39
N GLU A 358 4.05 -22.26 -35.06
CA GLU A 358 2.79 -21.89 -35.68
C GLU A 358 3.06 -20.99 -36.89
N HIS A 359 2.29 -21.14 -37.97
CA HIS A 359 2.39 -20.27 -39.15
C HIS A 359 1.18 -19.34 -39.22
N CYS A 360 1.44 -18.06 -39.43
CA CYS A 360 0.39 -17.06 -39.65
C CYS A 360 0.83 -15.99 -40.66
N ASN A 361 -0.12 -15.17 -41.12
CA ASN A 361 0.17 -13.96 -41.89
C ASN A 361 -0.01 -12.73 -41.01
N SER A 362 0.55 -11.58 -41.41
CA SER A 362 0.52 -10.36 -40.59
C SER A 362 -0.88 -9.80 -40.30
N ASP A 363 -1.92 -10.24 -41.01
CA ASP A 363 -3.32 -9.82 -40.84
C ASP A 363 -3.96 -10.30 -39.53
N VAL A 364 -3.43 -11.37 -38.91
CA VAL A 364 -3.91 -11.85 -37.61
C VAL A 364 -3.23 -11.17 -36.41
N LEU A 365 -2.16 -10.41 -36.66
CA LEU A 365 -1.41 -9.70 -35.62
C LEU A 365 -2.20 -8.49 -35.11
N PRO A 366 -1.98 -8.08 -33.84
CA PRO A 366 -2.67 -6.92 -33.28
C PRO A 366 -2.28 -5.61 -33.95
N ILE A 367 -3.22 -4.66 -34.02
CA ILE A 367 -2.93 -3.29 -34.45
C ILE A 367 -2.36 -2.51 -33.27
N ILE A 368 -1.16 -1.97 -33.43
CA ILE A 368 -0.55 -1.11 -32.42
C ILE A 368 -1.07 0.33 -32.54
N PRO A 369 -1.69 0.89 -31.49
CA PRO A 369 -2.14 2.28 -31.52
C PRO A 369 -0.95 3.23 -31.43
N ALA A 370 -1.05 4.36 -32.14
CA ALA A 370 -0.14 5.48 -31.90
C ALA A 370 -0.27 5.93 -30.43
N PHE A 371 0.88 6.12 -29.79
CA PHE A 371 0.94 6.56 -28.41
C PHE A 371 1.79 7.82 -28.27
N LYS A 372 1.64 8.50 -27.14
CA LYS A 372 2.44 9.65 -26.78
C LYS A 372 2.87 9.56 -25.34
N VAL A 373 4.03 10.14 -25.06
CA VAL A 373 4.58 10.29 -23.72
C VAL A 373 4.68 11.77 -23.40
N VAL A 374 4.12 12.17 -22.27
CA VAL A 374 4.23 13.54 -21.75
C VAL A 374 4.59 13.51 -20.28
N ASP A 375 5.27 14.56 -19.83
CA ASP A 375 5.38 14.84 -18.40
C ASP A 375 3.98 15.07 -17.82
N ARG A 376 3.68 14.44 -16.68
CA ARG A 376 2.35 14.54 -16.09
C ARG A 376 2.09 15.99 -15.67
N ILE A 377 0.98 16.54 -16.14
CA ILE A 377 0.59 17.89 -15.75
C ILE A 377 0.15 17.87 -14.28
N ASP A 378 0.50 18.93 -13.54
CA ASP A 378 0.03 19.20 -12.17
C ASP A 378 0.49 18.19 -11.09
N ASP A 379 1.66 17.58 -11.27
CA ASP A 379 2.29 16.72 -10.26
C ASP A 379 3.63 17.30 -9.74
N LYS A 380 4.31 16.58 -8.84
CA LYS A 380 5.62 17.00 -8.31
C LYS A 380 6.79 16.55 -9.18
N GLY A 381 6.54 16.25 -10.45
CA GLY A 381 7.50 15.62 -11.36
C GLY A 381 7.70 14.16 -10.99
N ASP A 382 6.68 13.48 -10.49
CA ASP A 382 6.75 12.09 -10.04
C ASP A 382 6.37 11.11 -11.17
N TYR A 383 5.73 11.58 -12.25
CA TYR A 383 5.19 10.71 -13.30
C TYR A 383 5.45 11.23 -14.72
N ASN A 384 5.72 10.30 -15.63
CA ASN A 384 5.45 10.50 -17.05
C ASN A 384 4.12 9.78 -17.38
N THR A 385 3.25 10.43 -18.14
CA THR A 385 1.98 9.86 -18.58
C THR A 385 2.11 9.39 -20.03
N ILE A 386 1.82 8.11 -20.25
CA ILE A 386 1.77 7.49 -21.57
C ILE A 386 0.30 7.33 -21.94
N PHE A 387 -0.11 7.81 -23.11
CA PHE A 387 -1.49 7.69 -23.59
C PHE A 387 -1.55 7.17 -25.02
N TRP A 388 -2.53 6.32 -25.31
CA TRP A 388 -2.71 5.67 -26.59
C TRP A 388 -4.18 5.39 -26.87
N GLY A 389 -4.46 5.13 -28.14
CA GLY A 389 -5.79 4.76 -28.62
C GLY A 389 -6.83 5.88 -28.48
N ASP A 390 -8.03 5.57 -28.94
CA ASP A 390 -9.24 6.35 -28.70
C ASP A 390 -9.98 5.82 -27.48
N PRO A 391 -10.78 6.65 -26.77
CA PRO A 391 -11.55 6.21 -25.63
C PRO A 391 -12.44 5.00 -25.98
N ALA A 392 -12.64 4.09 -25.03
CA ALA A 392 -13.50 2.92 -25.18
C ALA A 392 -14.55 2.86 -24.07
N VAL A 393 -15.64 2.14 -24.31
CA VAL A 393 -16.73 1.92 -23.37
C VAL A 393 -17.05 0.43 -23.36
N LYS A 394 -17.20 -0.16 -22.18
CA LYS A 394 -17.51 -1.58 -22.03
C LYS A 394 -18.67 -1.78 -21.06
N LEU A 395 -19.65 -2.58 -21.44
CA LEU A 395 -20.69 -3.06 -20.55
C LEU A 395 -20.11 -4.07 -19.55
N VAL A 396 -20.36 -3.88 -18.27
CA VAL A 396 -19.80 -4.71 -17.18
C VAL A 396 -20.83 -5.53 -16.43
N GLY A 397 -22.10 -5.14 -16.51
CA GLY A 397 -23.17 -5.91 -15.87
C GLY A 397 -24.55 -5.39 -16.20
N SER A 398 -25.56 -6.18 -15.84
CA SER A 398 -26.95 -5.76 -15.96
C SER A 398 -27.80 -6.28 -14.79
N THR A 399 -28.91 -5.59 -14.49
CA THR A 399 -29.86 -5.98 -13.44
C THR A 399 -31.27 -5.56 -13.82
N TYR A 400 -32.22 -6.49 -13.71
CA TYR A 400 -33.64 -6.21 -13.93
C TYR A 400 -34.20 -5.33 -12.81
N GLN A 401 -34.91 -4.25 -13.17
CA GLN A 401 -35.52 -3.32 -12.22
C GLN A 401 -36.99 -3.66 -11.90
N ASN A 402 -37.59 -4.57 -12.66
CA ASN A 402 -38.98 -4.98 -12.49
C ASN A 402 -39.18 -6.49 -12.60
N GLN A 403 -40.26 -6.99 -12.01
CA GLN A 403 -40.58 -8.43 -11.99
C GLN A 403 -40.88 -9.00 -13.38
N THR A 404 -41.44 -8.19 -14.28
CA THR A 404 -41.72 -8.55 -15.68
C THR A 404 -40.48 -8.60 -16.57
N LYS A 405 -39.30 -8.21 -16.04
CA LYS A 405 -38.01 -8.24 -16.75
C LYS A 405 -37.96 -7.42 -18.04
N THR A 406 -38.75 -6.34 -18.11
CA THR A 406 -38.77 -5.42 -19.26
C THR A 406 -37.97 -4.14 -19.04
N LYS A 407 -37.44 -3.92 -17.83
CA LYS A 407 -36.55 -2.78 -17.52
C LYS A 407 -35.21 -3.29 -17.04
N LEU A 408 -34.17 -2.96 -17.79
CA LEU A 408 -32.81 -3.42 -17.55
C LEU A 408 -31.91 -2.22 -17.23
N LEU A 409 -31.34 -2.21 -16.03
CA LEU A 409 -30.24 -1.30 -15.70
C LEU A 409 -28.95 -1.96 -16.18
N VAL A 410 -28.24 -1.32 -17.12
CA VAL A 410 -26.97 -1.80 -17.66
C VAL A 410 -25.86 -0.90 -17.13
N ALA A 411 -24.88 -1.49 -16.45
CA ALA A 411 -23.69 -0.80 -15.99
C ALA A 411 -22.60 -0.91 -17.06
N TYR A 412 -21.85 0.16 -17.27
CA TYR A 412 -20.72 0.22 -18.18
C TYR A 412 -19.54 0.93 -17.54
N GLU A 413 -18.35 0.72 -18.08
CA GLU A 413 -17.12 1.40 -17.70
C GLU A 413 -16.55 2.15 -18.91
N THR A 414 -15.98 3.33 -18.65
CA THR A 414 -15.27 4.12 -19.66
C THR A 414 -13.77 3.98 -19.49
N TYR A 415 -13.06 3.77 -20.59
CA TYR A 415 -11.61 3.78 -20.66
C TYR A 415 -11.19 4.96 -21.53
N THR A 416 -10.68 6.02 -20.91
CA THR A 416 -10.35 7.29 -21.55
C THR A 416 -8.89 7.64 -21.30
N ASN A 417 -8.38 8.63 -22.03
CA ASN A 417 -7.09 9.23 -21.74
C ASN A 417 -7.21 10.75 -21.63
N SER A 418 -6.28 11.37 -20.90
CA SER A 418 -6.25 12.79 -20.57
C SER A 418 -6.10 13.69 -21.81
N SER A 419 -5.64 13.14 -22.94
CA SER A 419 -5.48 13.88 -24.20
C SER A 419 -6.77 13.95 -25.04
N LYS A 420 -7.65 12.95 -24.89
CA LYS A 420 -8.85 12.73 -25.70
C LYS A 420 -10.05 12.56 -24.77
N LYS A 421 -10.67 13.68 -24.40
CA LYS A 421 -11.87 13.68 -23.57
C LYS A 421 -13.09 13.18 -24.35
N MET A 422 -13.90 12.35 -23.71
CA MET A 422 -15.20 11.91 -24.19
C MET A 422 -16.29 12.88 -23.68
N LYS A 423 -17.23 13.26 -24.55
CA LYS A 423 -18.32 14.18 -24.19
C LYS A 423 -19.64 13.45 -23.96
N ASN A 424 -20.14 12.79 -25.01
CA ASN A 424 -21.39 12.05 -25.00
C ASN A 424 -21.18 10.64 -25.53
N ILE A 425 -22.02 9.71 -25.06
CA ILE A 425 -22.06 8.32 -25.51
C ILE A 425 -23.44 8.03 -26.09
N HIS A 426 -23.49 7.51 -27.31
CA HIS A 426 -24.71 7.04 -27.93
C HIS A 426 -24.75 5.52 -27.89
N PHE A 427 -25.83 4.97 -27.37
CA PHE A 427 -26.11 3.54 -27.36
C PHE A 427 -27.27 3.25 -28.31
N GLU A 428 -27.02 2.42 -29.31
CA GLU A 428 -28.04 1.80 -30.14
C GLU A 428 -28.23 0.36 -29.66
N VAL A 429 -29.43 0.07 -29.16
CA VAL A 429 -29.78 -1.23 -28.60
C VAL A 429 -30.67 -1.94 -29.59
N SER A 430 -30.29 -3.15 -29.99
CA SER A 430 -31.05 -4.00 -30.90
C SER A 430 -31.28 -5.41 -30.35
N ASP A 431 -32.32 -6.06 -30.87
CA ASP A 431 -32.65 -7.43 -30.54
C ASP A 431 -31.70 -8.43 -31.23
N GLU A 432 -31.97 -9.74 -31.09
CA GLU A 432 -31.17 -10.79 -31.71
C GLU A 432 -31.23 -10.83 -33.25
N ASN A 433 -32.24 -10.19 -33.85
CA ASN A 433 -32.44 -10.09 -35.29
C ASN A 433 -31.89 -8.78 -35.89
N GLY A 434 -31.38 -7.88 -35.05
CA GLY A 434 -30.86 -6.58 -35.45
C GLY A 434 -31.93 -5.49 -35.55
N GLU A 435 -33.16 -5.72 -35.07
CA GLU A 435 -34.19 -4.69 -34.98
C GLU A 435 -33.86 -3.75 -33.82
N ILE A 436 -33.81 -2.43 -34.09
CA ILE A 436 -33.48 -1.42 -33.07
C ILE A 436 -34.65 -1.33 -32.08
N ILE A 437 -34.36 -1.65 -30.82
CA ILE A 437 -35.29 -1.55 -29.69
C ILE A 437 -35.32 -0.11 -29.18
N GLN A 438 -34.15 0.48 -28.96
CA GLN A 438 -34.01 1.79 -28.33
C GLN A 438 -32.68 2.45 -28.69
N THR A 439 -32.69 3.78 -28.85
CA THR A 439 -31.48 4.59 -28.93
C THR A 439 -31.41 5.49 -27.70
N ILE A 440 -30.27 5.52 -27.03
CA ILE A 440 -30.04 6.29 -25.80
C ILE A 440 -28.88 7.23 -26.05
N ASN A 441 -29.05 8.52 -25.74
CA ASN A 441 -27.97 9.50 -25.73
C ASN A 441 -27.64 9.86 -24.28
N GLU A 442 -26.44 9.52 -23.85
CA GLU A 442 -25.96 9.79 -22.50
C GLU A 442 -25.04 11.01 -22.49
N PHE A 443 -25.59 12.12 -21.99
CA PHE A 443 -24.88 13.39 -21.83
C PHE A 443 -24.11 13.50 -20.51
N PHE A 444 -24.52 12.73 -19.49
CA PHE A 444 -23.90 12.71 -18.18
C PHE A 444 -23.46 11.28 -17.90
N ILE A 445 -22.18 11.03 -18.16
CA ILE A 445 -21.54 9.72 -18.04
C ILE A 445 -21.55 9.31 -16.56
N ASP A 446 -22.57 8.56 -16.15
CA ASP A 446 -22.75 8.09 -14.77
C ASP A 446 -22.54 6.57 -14.63
N ASN A 447 -21.98 5.95 -15.68
CA ASN A 447 -21.61 4.54 -15.77
C ASN A 447 -22.80 3.57 -15.74
N LYS A 448 -24.02 4.06 -16.01
CA LYS A 448 -25.22 3.22 -16.09
C LYS A 448 -26.27 3.80 -17.05
N ILE A 449 -26.95 2.92 -17.77
CA ILE A 449 -28.11 3.29 -18.60
C ILE A 449 -29.31 2.42 -18.26
N LEU A 450 -30.50 2.99 -18.37
CA LEU A 450 -31.75 2.25 -18.24
C LEU A 450 -32.28 1.95 -19.64
N VAL A 451 -32.47 0.67 -19.93
CA VAL A 451 -32.93 0.15 -21.22
C VAL A 451 -34.28 -0.52 -21.03
N GLU A 452 -35.25 -0.17 -21.88
CA GLU A 452 -36.53 -0.88 -21.95
C GLU A 452 -36.45 -1.98 -23.01
N ILE A 453 -36.77 -3.21 -22.62
CA ILE A 453 -36.59 -4.39 -23.46
C ILE A 453 -37.89 -5.20 -23.57
N PRO A 454 -38.17 -5.84 -24.72
CA PRO A 454 -39.23 -6.84 -24.86
C PRO A 454 -39.11 -8.01 -23.87
N GLU A 455 -40.24 -8.66 -23.58
CA GLU A 455 -40.26 -9.84 -22.71
C GLU A 455 -39.47 -11.02 -23.32
N ASN A 456 -38.75 -11.75 -22.46
CA ASN A 456 -38.09 -13.03 -22.78
C ASN A 456 -36.91 -12.97 -23.77
N LEU A 457 -36.26 -11.81 -23.96
CA LEU A 457 -35.03 -11.75 -24.74
C LEU A 457 -33.88 -12.53 -24.09
N LYS A 458 -33.25 -13.40 -24.89
CA LYS A 458 -32.05 -14.14 -24.48
C LYS A 458 -30.76 -13.44 -24.87
N LYS A 459 -30.81 -12.54 -25.85
CA LYS A 459 -29.67 -11.79 -26.36
C LYS A 459 -30.08 -10.36 -26.68
N ILE A 460 -29.17 -9.43 -26.41
CA ILE A 460 -29.34 -8.00 -26.73
C ILE A 460 -28.01 -7.50 -27.28
N ASN A 461 -28.07 -6.77 -28.39
CA ASN A 461 -26.92 -6.18 -29.05
C ASN A 461 -26.82 -4.71 -28.67
N PHE A 462 -25.60 -4.26 -28.38
CA PHE A 462 -25.28 -2.86 -28.15
C PHE A 462 -24.25 -2.42 -29.18
N LYS A 463 -24.58 -1.34 -29.86
CA LYS A 463 -23.67 -0.55 -30.68
C LYS A 463 -23.44 0.78 -29.96
N ILE A 464 -22.20 1.06 -29.60
CA ILE A 464 -21.80 2.21 -28.78
C ILE A 464 -20.97 3.13 -29.66
N ILE A 465 -21.41 4.37 -29.77
CA ILE A 465 -20.82 5.40 -30.63
C ILE A 465 -20.41 6.59 -29.75
N LEU A 466 -19.17 7.05 -29.91
CA LEU A 466 -18.61 8.13 -29.12
C LEU A 466 -18.63 9.43 -29.91
N GLU A 467 -19.20 10.49 -29.33
CA GLU A 467 -19.24 11.79 -30.01
C GLU A 467 -17.82 12.35 -30.20
N GLY A 468 -17.49 12.69 -31.46
CA GLY A 468 -16.17 13.22 -31.85
C GLY A 468 -15.17 12.18 -32.37
N TYR A 469 -15.55 10.90 -32.45
CA TYR A 469 -14.73 9.81 -32.97
C TYR A 469 -15.42 9.13 -34.15
N GLU A 470 -15.15 9.62 -35.37
CA GLU A 470 -15.72 9.06 -36.61
C GLU A 470 -15.08 7.70 -36.95
N ASN A 471 -15.87 6.76 -37.50
CA ASN A 471 -15.45 5.38 -37.82
C ASN A 471 -14.88 4.59 -36.62
N TYR A 472 -15.35 4.91 -35.41
CA TYR A 472 -14.98 4.22 -34.17
C TYR A 472 -16.23 3.66 -33.50
N GLU A 473 -16.53 2.39 -33.76
CA GLU A 473 -17.72 1.71 -33.27
C GLU A 473 -17.34 0.59 -32.31
N ILE A 474 -17.94 0.60 -31.12
CA ILE A 474 -17.81 -0.49 -30.16
C ILE A 474 -19.08 -1.32 -30.19
N GLN A 475 -18.94 -2.62 -30.37
CA GLN A 475 -20.05 -3.56 -30.34
C GLN A 475 -19.89 -4.54 -29.17
N GLN A 476 -20.98 -4.80 -28.45
CA GLN A 476 -20.99 -5.77 -27.37
C GLN A 476 -22.37 -6.39 -27.20
N GLN A 477 -22.42 -7.68 -26.85
CA GLN A 477 -23.68 -8.38 -26.60
C GLN A 477 -23.91 -8.60 -25.11
N LEU A 478 -25.17 -8.57 -24.68
CA LEU A 478 -25.61 -9.16 -23.42
C LEU A 478 -26.29 -10.50 -23.70
N VAL A 479 -25.82 -11.58 -23.07
CA VAL A 479 -26.32 -12.94 -23.26
C VAL A 479 -26.89 -13.49 -21.96
N TYR A 480 -28.07 -14.12 -22.05
CA TYR A 480 -28.77 -14.64 -20.87
C TYR A 480 -28.03 -15.84 -20.29
N ASN A 481 -27.70 -15.75 -19.01
CA ASN A 481 -27.00 -16.79 -18.27
C ASN A 481 -28.00 -17.51 -17.34
N GLU A 482 -28.23 -18.81 -17.61
CA GLU A 482 -29.20 -19.63 -16.88
C GLU A 482 -28.88 -19.77 -15.38
N THR A 483 -27.60 -19.84 -15.02
CA THR A 483 -27.15 -19.98 -13.62
C THR A 483 -27.46 -18.74 -12.80
N THR A 484 -27.16 -17.56 -13.33
CA THR A 484 -27.36 -16.28 -12.64
C THR A 484 -28.74 -15.67 -12.90
N LYS A 485 -29.52 -16.25 -13.84
CA LYS A 485 -30.83 -15.76 -14.30
C LYS A 485 -30.82 -14.28 -14.71
N SER A 486 -29.70 -13.83 -15.29
CA SER A 486 -29.44 -12.44 -15.67
C SER A 486 -28.72 -12.36 -17.02
N LEU A 487 -28.83 -11.21 -17.69
CA LEU A 487 -28.10 -10.92 -18.92
C LEU A 487 -26.66 -10.52 -18.58
N LYS A 488 -25.66 -11.22 -19.14
CA LYS A 488 -24.24 -10.98 -18.88
C LYS A 488 -23.54 -10.45 -20.13
N PRO A 489 -22.65 -9.46 -20.00
CA PRO A 489 -21.87 -8.99 -21.14
C PRO A 489 -20.96 -10.09 -21.70
N ALA A 490 -20.92 -10.19 -23.02
CA ALA A 490 -19.93 -10.94 -23.79
C ALA A 490 -18.73 -10.04 -24.13
N THR A 491 -17.80 -10.55 -24.92
CA THR A 491 -16.63 -9.80 -25.41
C THR A 491 -17.03 -8.53 -26.15
N ALA A 492 -16.31 -7.43 -25.90
CA ALA A 492 -16.45 -6.19 -26.64
C ALA A 492 -15.53 -6.17 -27.87
N PHE A 493 -16.02 -5.62 -28.98
CA PHE A 493 -15.28 -5.48 -30.23
C PHE A 493 -15.20 -4.00 -30.63
N VAL A 494 -14.08 -3.56 -31.18
CA VAL A 494 -13.91 -2.24 -31.82
C VAL A 494 -13.57 -2.44 -33.28
N ASN A 495 -14.41 -1.94 -34.18
CA ASN A 495 -14.24 -2.08 -35.62
C ASN A 495 -13.88 -3.54 -36.03
N ASP A 496 -14.62 -4.51 -35.48
CA ASP A 496 -14.45 -5.97 -35.65
C ASP A 496 -13.22 -6.61 -34.97
N GLY A 497 -12.36 -5.82 -34.31
CA GLY A 497 -11.24 -6.32 -33.50
C GLY A 497 -11.65 -6.61 -32.05
N ASP A 498 -11.29 -7.78 -31.53
CA ASP A 498 -11.51 -8.14 -30.13
C ASP A 498 -10.67 -7.25 -29.20
N LEU A 499 -11.34 -6.42 -28.40
CA LEU A 499 -10.71 -5.48 -27.46
C LEU A 499 -10.05 -6.16 -26.26
N GLU A 500 -10.42 -7.41 -25.98
CA GLU A 500 -10.03 -8.16 -24.79
C GLU A 500 -9.01 -9.25 -25.12
N LYS A 501 -8.89 -9.63 -26.39
CA LYS A 501 -7.90 -10.62 -26.86
C LYS A 501 -6.46 -10.17 -26.55
N PHE A 502 -6.17 -8.90 -26.73
CA PHE A 502 -4.80 -8.38 -26.61
C PHE A 502 -4.58 -7.56 -25.33
N SER A 503 -3.31 -7.45 -24.96
CA SER A 503 -2.82 -6.68 -23.81
C SER A 503 -1.72 -5.72 -24.26
N TYR A 504 -1.59 -4.59 -23.56
CA TYR A 504 -0.52 -3.62 -23.78
C TYR A 504 0.60 -3.84 -22.77
N ALA A 505 1.82 -4.07 -23.24
CA ALA A 505 3.02 -4.03 -22.42
C ALA A 505 3.78 -2.74 -22.72
N VAL A 506 3.93 -1.89 -21.70
CA VAL A 506 4.74 -0.68 -21.80
C VAL A 506 6.14 -1.00 -21.31
N TYR A 507 7.13 -0.68 -22.13
CA TYR A 507 8.54 -0.83 -21.82
C TYR A 507 9.19 0.52 -21.65
N LYS A 508 10.18 0.59 -20.76
CA LYS A 508 11.00 1.78 -20.58
C LYS A 508 12.46 1.44 -20.45
N LYS A 509 13.32 2.35 -20.89
CA LYS A 509 14.77 2.22 -20.75
C LYS A 509 15.33 3.46 -20.07
N ASN A 510 16.07 3.29 -18.98
CA ASN A 510 16.74 4.41 -18.34
C ASN A 510 17.84 4.96 -19.24
N TYR A 511 18.15 6.25 -19.06
CA TYR A 511 19.26 6.89 -19.75
C TYR A 511 20.62 6.20 -19.55
N LEU A 512 20.86 5.57 -18.39
CA LEU A 512 22.12 4.88 -18.05
C LEU A 512 22.10 3.39 -18.35
N ASP A 513 20.95 2.82 -18.70
CA ASP A 513 20.80 1.38 -18.90
C ASP A 513 20.78 1.07 -20.41
N ASP A 514 21.29 -0.10 -20.78
CA ASP A 514 21.36 -0.51 -22.19
C ASP A 514 20.06 -1.17 -22.67
N GLU A 515 19.31 -1.76 -21.74
CA GLU A 515 18.14 -2.60 -22.02
C GLU A 515 16.81 -1.98 -21.59
N PHE A 516 15.74 -2.38 -22.27
CA PHE A 516 14.36 -2.02 -21.91
C PHE A 516 13.81 -2.98 -20.85
N GLU A 517 13.09 -2.42 -19.88
CA GLU A 517 12.37 -3.15 -18.83
C GLU A 517 10.87 -3.00 -19.03
N ILE A 518 10.09 -4.06 -18.78
CA ILE A 518 8.63 -3.94 -18.74
C ILE A 518 8.26 -3.14 -17.49
N THR A 519 7.60 -2.00 -17.68
CA THR A 519 7.09 -1.24 -16.54
C THR A 519 5.70 -1.70 -16.14
N LYS A 520 4.87 -2.11 -17.10
CA LYS A 520 3.50 -2.55 -16.84
C LYS A 520 2.90 -3.33 -18.02
N LYS A 521 2.27 -4.46 -17.72
CA LYS A 521 1.29 -5.12 -18.61
C LYS A 521 -0.13 -4.68 -18.22
N LEU A 522 -0.91 -4.27 -19.21
CA LEU A 522 -2.22 -3.62 -19.09
C LEU A 522 -3.24 -4.32 -19.97
N SER A 523 -4.51 -4.29 -19.58
CA SER A 523 -5.62 -4.79 -20.41
C SER A 523 -5.70 -4.03 -21.75
N GLY A 524 -6.13 -4.70 -22.82
CA GLY A 524 -6.43 -4.10 -24.12
C GLY A 524 -7.47 -2.97 -24.12
N LEU A 525 -8.17 -2.78 -22.99
CA LEU A 525 -9.10 -1.66 -22.79
C LEU A 525 -8.41 -0.39 -22.27
N GLN A 526 -7.24 -0.50 -21.63
CA GLN A 526 -6.55 0.65 -21.06
C GLN A 526 -6.13 1.64 -22.15
N ARG A 527 -6.18 2.95 -21.86
CA ARG A 527 -5.81 4.03 -22.79
C ARG A 527 -4.75 5.00 -22.25
N GLU A 528 -4.42 4.86 -20.97
CA GLU A 528 -3.45 5.71 -20.28
C GLU A 528 -2.72 4.93 -19.21
N TYR A 529 -1.45 5.23 -19.00
CA TYR A 529 -0.65 4.73 -17.90
C TYR A 529 0.26 5.82 -17.35
N ASP A 530 0.19 6.04 -16.04
CA ASP A 530 1.09 6.91 -15.32
C ASP A 530 2.30 6.11 -14.83
N ASP A 531 3.44 6.27 -15.52
CA ASP A 531 4.70 5.68 -15.10
C ASP A 531 5.33 6.48 -13.97
N LYS A 532 5.51 5.85 -12.81
CA LYS A 532 6.09 6.48 -11.63
C LYS A 532 7.62 6.54 -11.73
N ILE A 533 8.16 7.74 -11.79
CA ILE A 533 9.59 8.01 -11.84
C ILE A 533 10.12 8.32 -10.43
N LYS A 534 10.80 7.34 -9.84
CA LYS A 534 11.34 7.48 -8.48
C LYS A 534 12.47 8.51 -8.43
N TYR A 535 12.51 9.29 -7.35
CA TYR A 535 13.68 10.09 -7.02
C TYR A 535 14.73 9.21 -6.36
N GLU A 536 15.81 8.89 -7.06
CA GLU A 536 16.92 8.15 -6.47
C GLU A 536 17.85 9.09 -5.69
N LYS A 537 17.60 9.19 -4.38
CA LYS A 537 18.36 10.05 -3.45
C LYS A 537 19.41 9.31 -2.64
N ASP A 538 19.63 8.04 -2.95
CA ASP A 538 20.53 7.16 -2.23
C ASP A 538 21.61 6.62 -3.16
N HIS A 539 22.76 6.30 -2.57
CA HIS A 539 23.81 5.51 -3.18
C HIS A 539 23.81 4.11 -2.56
N TYR A 540 23.77 3.13 -3.44
CA TYR A 540 23.94 1.73 -3.09
C TYR A 540 25.41 1.38 -3.18
N LYS A 541 25.99 0.92 -2.06
CA LYS A 541 27.42 0.57 -1.98
C LYS A 541 27.61 -0.72 -1.21
N VAL A 542 28.51 -1.57 -1.68
CA VAL A 542 28.98 -2.73 -0.93
C VAL A 542 30.08 -2.26 0.05
N PRO A 543 29.91 -2.46 1.37
CA PRO A 543 30.99 -2.25 2.33
C PRO A 543 32.21 -3.12 1.98
N LYS A 544 33.40 -2.53 2.04
CA LYS A 544 34.65 -3.23 1.72
C LYS A 544 35.44 -3.58 2.96
N ILE A 545 35.54 -2.65 3.90
CA ILE A 545 36.33 -2.79 5.12
C ILE A 545 35.56 -2.14 6.26
N PHE A 546 35.70 -2.71 7.44
CA PHE A 546 35.17 -2.17 8.66
C PHE A 546 36.32 -1.86 9.64
N ASP A 547 36.35 -0.64 10.18
CA ASP A 547 37.37 -0.18 11.13
C ASP A 547 36.72 0.09 12.50
N ALA A 548 36.93 -0.83 13.44
CA ALA A 548 36.34 -0.80 14.77
C ALA A 548 36.85 0.37 15.61
N ASP A 549 38.15 0.69 15.51
CA ASP A 549 38.80 1.75 16.29
C ASP A 549 38.27 3.13 15.88
N LYS A 550 38.14 3.36 14.57
CA LYS A 550 37.59 4.62 14.02
C LYS A 550 36.07 4.62 13.97
N LYS A 551 35.42 3.46 14.15
CA LYS A 551 33.97 3.26 14.03
C LYS A 551 33.44 3.65 12.65
N LEU A 552 34.17 3.25 11.61
CA LEU A 552 33.88 3.58 10.22
C LEU A 552 33.65 2.33 9.38
N ILE A 553 32.74 2.45 8.42
CA ILE A 553 32.52 1.49 7.35
C ILE A 553 33.06 2.13 6.06
N TYR A 554 33.93 1.41 5.35
CA TYR A 554 34.60 1.88 4.15
C TYR A 554 33.83 1.42 2.91
N VAL A 555 33.47 2.36 2.06
CA VAL A 555 32.81 2.11 0.77
C VAL A 555 33.58 2.74 -0.38
N ALA A 556 33.34 2.27 -1.60
CA ALA A 556 33.95 2.85 -2.80
C ALA A 556 33.61 4.36 -2.90
N PRO A 557 34.60 5.25 -3.13
CA PRO A 557 34.39 6.68 -3.22
C PRO A 557 33.86 7.14 -4.59
N SER A 558 33.69 6.20 -5.52
CA SER A 558 33.19 6.48 -6.86
C SER A 558 31.68 6.48 -6.92
N PHE A 559 31.09 7.16 -7.90
CA PHE A 559 29.70 7.02 -8.28
C PHE A 559 29.57 7.16 -9.79
N GLU A 560 28.52 6.56 -10.33
CA GLU A 560 28.20 6.63 -11.75
C GLU A 560 27.35 7.88 -12.05
N THR A 561 27.67 8.53 -13.16
CA THR A 561 27.04 9.74 -13.68
C THR A 561 27.18 9.74 -15.20
N TYR A 562 26.64 10.78 -15.85
CA TYR A 562 26.74 10.99 -17.28
C TYR A 562 27.59 12.22 -17.64
N ASP A 563 28.26 12.19 -18.80
CA ASP A 563 28.84 13.39 -19.42
C ASP A 563 27.90 13.99 -20.46
N PHE A 564 27.50 15.25 -20.24
CA PHE A 564 26.72 15.99 -21.24
C PHE A 564 27.47 16.21 -22.57
N GLU A 565 28.79 16.06 -22.59
CA GLU A 565 29.63 16.32 -23.76
C GLU A 565 29.99 15.06 -24.57
N GLY A 566 30.00 13.87 -23.94
CA GLY A 566 30.60 12.64 -24.50
C GLY A 566 29.64 11.48 -24.76
N ASP A 567 28.34 11.72 -24.57
CA ASP A 567 27.25 10.76 -24.74
C ASP A 567 27.47 9.37 -24.08
N SER A 568 28.19 9.30 -22.95
CA SER A 568 28.58 8.06 -22.28
C SER A 568 28.51 8.13 -20.75
N SER A 569 28.26 6.97 -20.12
CA SER A 569 28.32 6.81 -18.67
C SER A 569 29.76 6.98 -18.17
N LEU A 570 29.92 7.56 -16.98
CA LEU A 570 31.21 7.84 -16.36
C LEU A 570 31.19 7.43 -14.89
N VAL A 571 32.25 6.76 -14.46
CA VAL A 571 32.50 6.48 -13.04
C VAL A 571 33.47 7.50 -12.47
N VAL A 572 32.98 8.37 -11.60
CA VAL A 572 33.75 9.52 -11.08
C VAL A 572 34.10 9.33 -9.61
N ASN A 573 35.35 9.62 -9.24
CA ASN A 573 35.83 9.54 -7.86
C ASN A 573 35.61 10.85 -7.10
N LEU A 574 34.86 10.81 -5.99
CA LEU A 574 34.53 12.00 -5.20
C LEU A 574 35.72 12.81 -4.71
N PHE A 575 36.86 12.16 -4.41
CA PHE A 575 38.04 12.85 -3.89
C PHE A 575 38.85 13.56 -4.98
N LYS A 576 38.54 13.32 -6.25
CA LYS A 576 39.10 14.05 -7.38
C LYS A 576 38.28 15.28 -7.77
N LEU A 577 37.14 15.52 -7.10
CA LEU A 577 36.19 16.58 -7.45
C LEU A 577 36.18 17.72 -6.42
N ASN A 578 36.03 18.94 -6.92
CA ASN A 578 35.67 20.10 -6.11
C ASN A 578 34.15 20.20 -5.91
N LYS A 579 33.70 21.08 -5.01
CA LYS A 579 32.26 21.23 -4.68
C LYS A 579 31.38 21.63 -5.87
N LYS A 580 31.89 22.39 -6.83
CA LYS A 580 31.13 22.80 -8.03
C LYS A 580 30.97 21.62 -8.98
N GLU A 581 32.02 20.83 -9.15
CA GLU A 581 32.00 19.62 -9.97
C GLU A 581 31.06 18.57 -9.39
N VAL A 582 31.09 18.34 -8.07
CA VAL A 582 30.13 17.43 -7.40
C VAL A 582 28.69 17.84 -7.72
N LYS A 583 28.34 19.14 -7.65
CA LYS A 583 27.00 19.62 -8.01
C LYS A 583 26.67 19.46 -9.49
N ARG A 584 27.65 19.63 -10.38
CA ARG A 584 27.48 19.43 -11.83
C ARG A 584 27.13 17.96 -12.11
N TYR A 585 27.93 17.03 -11.60
CA TYR A 585 27.73 15.60 -11.81
C TYR A 585 26.48 15.08 -11.09
N ASP A 586 26.18 15.59 -9.89
CA ASP A 586 24.93 15.26 -9.21
C ASP A 586 23.69 15.64 -10.05
N LYS A 587 23.68 16.84 -10.62
CA LYS A 587 22.62 17.27 -11.54
C LYS A 587 22.55 16.38 -12.80
N ALA A 588 23.70 16.00 -13.36
CA ALA A 588 23.78 15.12 -14.52
C ALA A 588 23.21 13.72 -14.20
N ARG A 589 23.66 13.13 -13.08
CA ARG A 589 23.16 11.88 -12.54
C ARG A 589 21.66 11.92 -12.29
N HIS A 590 21.15 12.98 -11.66
CA HIS A 590 19.71 13.13 -11.40
C HIS A 590 18.90 13.24 -12.71
N PHE A 591 19.43 13.90 -13.73
CA PHE A 591 18.80 13.91 -15.05
C PHE A 591 18.79 12.51 -15.67
N ALA A 592 19.95 11.85 -15.74
CA ALA A 592 20.08 10.54 -16.37
C ALA A 592 19.20 9.47 -15.67
N LYS A 593 19.29 9.36 -14.35
CA LYS A 593 18.49 8.41 -13.55
C LYS A 593 16.98 8.64 -13.60
N ARG A 594 16.52 9.79 -14.09
CA ARG A 594 15.09 10.14 -14.17
C ARG A 594 14.63 10.42 -15.60
N SER A 595 15.46 10.10 -16.58
CA SER A 595 15.12 10.23 -18.00
C SER A 595 14.96 8.85 -18.59
N TYR A 596 13.82 8.63 -19.27
CA TYR A 596 13.49 7.32 -19.81
C TYR A 596 13.04 7.42 -21.27
N GLN A 597 13.39 6.42 -22.06
CA GLN A 597 12.75 6.13 -23.35
C GLN A 597 11.58 5.18 -23.14
N TYR A 598 10.62 5.20 -24.05
CA TYR A 598 9.45 4.33 -23.97
C TYR A 598 9.17 3.66 -25.31
N LYS A 599 8.72 2.41 -25.25
CA LYS A 599 8.11 1.68 -26.36
C LYS A 599 6.95 0.83 -25.83
N MET A 600 6.13 0.30 -26.73
CA MET A 600 4.96 -0.49 -26.40
C MET A 600 4.93 -1.75 -27.26
N VAL A 601 4.43 -2.83 -26.68
CA VAL A 601 4.12 -4.08 -27.37
C VAL A 601 2.66 -4.39 -27.14
N VAL A 602 1.95 -4.78 -28.21
CA VAL A 602 0.59 -5.32 -28.12
C VAL A 602 0.68 -6.81 -28.36
N THR A 603 0.20 -7.63 -27.41
CA THR A 603 0.33 -9.09 -27.45
C THR A 603 -0.87 -9.81 -26.83
N ASP A 604 -1.22 -10.99 -27.34
CA ASP A 604 -2.15 -11.94 -26.71
C ASP A 604 -1.46 -12.91 -25.73
N GLY A 605 -0.13 -12.90 -25.68
CA GLY A 605 0.67 -13.78 -24.84
C GLY A 605 1.03 -15.12 -25.49
N GLU A 606 0.67 -15.33 -26.75
CA GLU A 606 0.86 -16.58 -27.49
C GLU A 606 1.69 -16.41 -28.76
N GLY A 607 2.54 -15.37 -28.81
CA GLY A 607 3.46 -15.12 -29.92
C GLY A 607 2.90 -14.23 -31.03
N HIS A 608 1.60 -13.90 -31.01
CA HIS A 608 1.00 -12.90 -31.90
C HIS A 608 1.10 -11.51 -31.30
N PHE A 609 2.19 -10.82 -31.61
CA PHE A 609 2.46 -9.48 -31.09
C PHE A 609 3.03 -8.52 -32.13
N VAL A 610 2.91 -7.22 -31.83
CA VAL A 610 3.53 -6.13 -32.59
C VAL A 610 4.23 -5.19 -31.62
N GLU A 611 5.47 -4.82 -31.95
CA GLU A 611 6.28 -3.84 -31.22
C GLU A 611 6.20 -2.46 -31.90
N SER A 612 6.16 -1.39 -31.11
CA SER A 612 6.32 -0.02 -31.61
C SER A 612 7.78 0.37 -31.71
N LEU A 613 8.10 1.28 -32.63
CA LEU A 613 9.32 2.08 -32.53
C LEU A 613 9.41 2.81 -31.18
N VAL A 614 10.64 3.11 -30.74
CA VAL A 614 10.87 3.96 -29.57
C VAL A 614 10.20 5.31 -29.80
N TYR A 615 9.43 5.76 -28.82
CA TYR A 615 8.71 7.02 -28.92
C TYR A 615 9.66 8.20 -29.07
N GLU A 616 9.41 9.02 -30.07
CA GLU A 616 10.16 10.23 -30.35
C GLU A 616 9.18 11.37 -30.63
N ASN A 617 9.42 12.52 -30.01
CA ASN A 617 8.67 13.75 -30.26
C ASN A 617 9.62 14.89 -30.58
N GLU A 618 9.57 15.42 -31.80
CA GLU A 618 10.43 16.54 -32.26
C GLU A 618 11.94 16.31 -31.99
N GLY A 619 12.44 15.08 -32.19
CA GLY A 619 13.85 14.73 -31.92
C GLY A 619 14.13 14.30 -30.47
N VAL A 620 13.16 14.40 -29.56
CA VAL A 620 13.31 14.04 -28.14
C VAL A 620 12.87 12.59 -27.92
N LYS A 621 13.81 11.75 -27.49
CA LYS A 621 13.58 10.34 -27.12
C LYS A 621 13.51 10.08 -25.61
N TYR A 622 14.12 10.96 -24.82
CA TYR A 622 14.22 10.82 -23.37
C TYR A 622 13.29 11.80 -22.65
N PHE A 623 12.41 11.27 -21.81
CA PHE A 623 11.39 12.03 -21.10
C PHE A 623 11.72 12.14 -19.62
N PHE A 624 11.96 13.37 -19.18
CA PHE A 624 12.26 13.71 -17.79
C PHE A 624 11.07 14.44 -17.15
N PRO A 625 10.51 13.93 -16.03
CA PRO A 625 9.35 14.55 -15.40
C PRO A 625 9.74 15.78 -14.59
N LYS A 626 8.97 16.86 -14.71
CA LYS A 626 9.29 18.16 -14.13
C LYS A 626 8.31 18.52 -13.01
N PRO A 627 8.81 19.03 -11.87
CA PRO A 627 7.95 19.44 -10.77
C PRO A 627 7.10 20.65 -11.14
N ASN A 628 5.78 20.51 -11.01
CA ASN A 628 4.85 21.63 -11.06
C ASN A 628 4.47 22.07 -9.63
N TRP A 629 4.44 23.38 -9.42
CA TRP A 629 4.11 24.00 -8.13
C TRP A 629 2.60 24.26 -7.97
N VAL A 630 1.85 24.34 -9.08
CA VAL A 630 0.44 24.75 -9.08
C VAL A 630 -0.40 23.75 -9.86
N LYS A 631 -1.31 23.05 -9.16
CA LYS A 631 -2.32 22.18 -9.76
C LYS A 631 -3.51 23.01 -10.24
N ARG A 632 -3.59 23.30 -11.54
CA ARG A 632 -4.62 24.19 -12.12
C ARG A 632 -6.03 23.68 -11.91
N THR A 633 -6.22 22.37 -11.93
CA THR A 633 -7.52 21.73 -11.65
C THR A 633 -8.07 22.02 -10.25
N MET A 634 -7.21 22.37 -9.28
CA MET A 634 -7.61 22.71 -7.92
C MET A 634 -7.78 24.21 -7.68
N LEU A 635 -7.69 25.04 -8.73
CA LEU A 635 -7.87 26.48 -8.63
C LEU A 635 -9.25 26.89 -8.05
N PRO A 636 -10.38 26.24 -8.39
CA PRO A 636 -11.67 26.55 -7.77
C PRO A 636 -11.66 26.32 -6.25
N ALA A 637 -11.00 25.24 -5.80
CA ALA A 637 -10.87 24.93 -4.38
C ALA A 637 -10.00 25.99 -3.66
N LEU A 638 -8.92 26.45 -4.30
CA LEU A 638 -8.11 27.56 -3.77
C LEU A 638 -8.93 28.84 -3.65
N ILE A 639 -9.69 29.21 -4.69
CA ILE A 639 -10.56 30.39 -4.68
C ILE A 639 -11.61 30.27 -3.57
N ALA A 640 -12.27 29.12 -3.45
CA ALA A 640 -13.24 28.86 -2.39
C ALA A 640 -12.62 28.98 -0.99
N GLY A 641 -11.40 28.45 -0.81
CA GLY A 641 -10.63 28.58 0.44
C GLY A 641 -10.26 30.03 0.78
N LEU A 642 -9.87 30.83 -0.22
CA LEU A 642 -9.60 32.26 -0.05
C LEU A 642 -10.86 33.05 0.31
N ILE A 643 -11.99 32.76 -0.35
CA ILE A 643 -13.30 33.35 -0.03
C ILE A 643 -13.69 33.01 1.41
N PHE A 644 -13.55 31.75 1.82
CA PHE A 644 -13.85 31.32 3.18
C PHE A 644 -12.94 32.00 4.21
N GLY A 645 -11.63 32.03 3.97
CA GLY A 645 -10.68 32.71 4.85
C GLY A 645 -10.96 34.22 4.98
N LEU A 646 -11.32 34.87 3.87
CA LEU A 646 -11.71 36.28 3.86
C LEU A 646 -13.02 36.50 4.64
N LEU A 647 -14.02 35.63 4.48
CA LEU A 647 -15.27 35.68 5.25
C LEU A 647 -15.03 35.54 6.75
N VAL A 648 -14.21 34.56 7.15
CA VAL A 648 -13.81 34.37 8.56
C VAL A 648 -13.15 35.64 9.10
N PHE A 649 -12.16 36.18 8.38
CA PHE A 649 -11.45 37.38 8.79
C PHE A 649 -12.40 38.58 8.93
N MET A 650 -13.24 38.85 7.93
CA MET A 650 -14.19 39.97 7.95
C MET A 650 -15.21 39.86 9.09
N LEU A 651 -15.76 38.66 9.34
CA LEU A 651 -16.79 38.47 10.36
C LEU A 651 -16.21 38.46 11.78
N ILE A 652 -14.98 37.99 11.98
CA ILE A 652 -14.26 38.16 13.27
C ILE A 652 -14.02 39.64 13.54
N LEU A 653 -13.57 40.42 12.56
CA LEU A 653 -13.37 41.86 12.74
C LEU A 653 -14.69 42.56 13.10
N LYS A 654 -15.78 42.22 12.41
CA LYS A 654 -17.12 42.76 12.68
C LYS A 654 -17.63 42.35 14.07
N ALA A 655 -17.36 41.12 14.52
CA ALA A 655 -17.69 40.67 15.87
C ALA A 655 -16.91 41.49 16.93
N LYS A 656 -15.62 41.73 16.69
CA LYS A 656 -14.74 42.49 17.59
C LYS A 656 -15.14 43.96 17.72
N THR A 657 -15.80 44.54 16.72
CA THR A 657 -16.33 45.91 16.82
C THR A 657 -17.66 46.00 17.57
N GLY A 658 -18.10 44.91 18.22
CA GLY A 658 -19.31 44.88 19.05
C GLY A 658 -20.60 44.58 18.28
N HIS A 659 -20.51 44.12 17.03
CA HIS A 659 -21.70 43.70 16.29
C HIS A 659 -22.24 42.38 16.87
N ASP A 660 -23.48 42.40 17.35
CA ASP A 660 -24.14 41.22 17.88
C ASP A 660 -24.71 40.35 16.75
N PHE A 661 -24.18 39.12 16.63
CA PHE A 661 -24.61 38.17 15.62
C PHE A 661 -25.71 37.26 16.19
N TYR A 662 -26.86 37.24 15.53
CA TYR A 662 -27.92 36.29 15.87
C TYR A 662 -27.46 34.84 15.69
N VAL A 663 -27.51 34.05 16.76
CA VAL A 663 -27.30 32.61 16.73
C VAL A 663 -28.59 31.94 17.17
N ARG A 664 -29.09 30.99 16.36
CA ARG A 664 -30.32 30.26 16.66
C ARG A 664 -30.15 29.53 18.00
N PRO A 665 -31.14 29.63 18.91
CA PRO A 665 -31.13 28.85 20.14
C PRO A 665 -31.17 27.35 19.85
N ILE A 666 -30.36 26.58 20.58
CA ILE A 666 -30.28 25.13 20.45
C ILE A 666 -30.81 24.51 21.75
N ALA A 667 -31.93 23.79 21.65
CA ALA A 667 -32.66 23.27 22.81
C ALA A 667 -31.77 22.46 23.76
N GLY A 668 -30.91 21.59 23.23
CA GLY A 668 -29.99 20.80 24.04
C GLY A 668 -28.93 21.61 24.80
N ILE A 669 -28.60 22.82 24.34
CA ILE A 669 -27.68 23.73 25.05
C ILE A 669 -28.43 24.51 26.14
N GLU A 670 -29.65 24.96 25.86
CA GLU A 670 -30.48 25.67 26.82
C GLU A 670 -30.86 24.79 28.02
N GLU A 671 -31.02 23.49 27.79
CA GLU A 671 -31.37 22.55 28.87
C GLU A 671 -30.17 22.16 29.75
N ILE A 672 -28.94 22.49 29.39
CA ILE A 672 -27.75 22.12 30.19
C ILE A 672 -27.88 22.64 31.63
N ASP A 673 -28.23 23.91 31.81
CA ASP A 673 -28.32 24.53 33.14
C ASP A 673 -29.48 23.92 33.97
N ASN A 674 -30.62 23.61 33.33
CA ASN A 674 -31.75 22.93 33.98
C ASN A 674 -31.41 21.49 34.40
N ALA A 675 -30.75 20.73 33.52
CA ALA A 675 -30.36 19.36 33.79
C ALA A 675 -29.31 19.24 34.91
N ILE A 676 -28.42 20.23 35.03
CA ILE A 676 -27.49 20.35 36.16
C ILE A 676 -28.27 20.70 37.44
N GLY A 677 -29.15 21.71 37.40
CA GLY A 677 -29.96 22.11 38.56
C GLY A 677 -30.81 20.96 39.12
N ARG A 678 -31.41 20.15 38.24
CA ARG A 678 -32.14 18.95 38.65
C ARG A 678 -31.23 17.92 39.33
N ALA A 679 -30.02 17.71 38.81
CA ALA A 679 -29.05 16.81 39.45
C ALA A 679 -28.68 17.29 40.87
N THR A 680 -28.52 18.61 41.04
CA THR A 680 -28.33 19.26 42.35
C THR A 680 -29.51 19.02 43.28
N GLU A 681 -30.75 19.30 42.83
CA GLU A 681 -31.97 19.13 43.63
C GLU A 681 -32.17 17.67 44.08
N MET A 682 -31.79 16.71 43.24
CA MET A 682 -31.90 15.28 43.54
C MET A 682 -30.74 14.75 44.39
N GLY A 683 -29.69 15.55 44.64
CA GLY A 683 -28.48 15.12 45.35
C GLY A 683 -27.73 13.97 44.66
N LYS A 684 -27.81 13.90 43.33
CA LYS A 684 -27.29 12.80 42.51
C LYS A 684 -26.22 13.29 41.53
N PRO A 685 -25.26 12.42 41.15
CA PRO A 685 -24.16 12.83 40.28
C PRO A 685 -24.59 13.06 38.83
N ILE A 686 -23.83 13.91 38.15
CA ILE A 686 -23.81 14.09 36.69
C ILE A 686 -22.78 13.15 36.09
N LEU A 687 -23.12 12.50 34.97
CA LEU A 687 -22.19 11.71 34.17
C LEU A 687 -21.87 12.44 32.86
N PHE A 688 -20.59 12.67 32.57
CA PHE A 688 -20.15 13.28 31.32
C PHE A 688 -19.21 12.35 30.56
N VAL A 689 -19.57 11.98 29.33
CA VAL A 689 -18.83 11.06 28.47
C VAL A 689 -18.31 11.82 27.25
N PRO A 690 -16.99 12.07 27.12
CA PRO A 690 -16.42 12.90 26.06
C PRO A 690 -16.16 12.18 24.72
N GLY A 691 -16.98 11.18 24.38
CA GLY A 691 -16.80 10.33 23.20
C GLY A 691 -15.69 9.28 23.36
N PHE A 692 -15.47 8.50 22.29
CA PHE A 692 -14.54 7.36 22.27
C PHE A 692 -13.37 7.54 21.27
N THR A 693 -12.99 8.77 20.96
CA THR A 693 -11.83 9.09 20.09
C THR A 693 -10.80 9.98 20.77
N GLY A 694 -9.64 10.13 20.13
CA GLY A 694 -8.51 10.89 20.67
C GLY A 694 -8.60 12.40 20.41
N ILE A 695 -7.67 13.14 20.99
CA ILE A 695 -7.60 14.62 20.92
C ILE A 695 -7.41 15.18 19.50
N SER A 696 -7.01 14.33 18.54
CA SER A 696 -6.94 14.68 17.12
C SER A 696 -8.32 14.87 16.48
N ASP A 697 -9.36 14.37 17.13
CA ASP A 697 -10.74 14.49 16.68
C ASP A 697 -11.35 15.83 17.14
N VAL A 698 -11.96 16.54 16.20
CA VAL A 698 -12.56 17.86 16.44
C VAL A 698 -13.76 17.73 17.38
N ALA A 699 -14.49 16.61 17.33
CA ALA A 699 -15.62 16.37 18.23
C ALA A 699 -15.18 16.22 19.69
N THR A 700 -14.04 15.56 19.93
CA THR A 700 -13.46 15.43 21.28
C THR A 700 -13.03 16.79 21.82
N LEU A 701 -12.42 17.64 20.98
CA LEU A 701 -12.05 19.01 21.38
C LEU A 701 -13.29 19.84 21.76
N ALA A 702 -14.35 19.78 20.95
CA ALA A 702 -15.61 20.45 21.26
C ALA A 702 -16.25 19.92 22.55
N SER A 703 -16.23 18.60 22.75
CA SER A 703 -16.72 17.97 23.97
C SER A 703 -15.99 18.44 25.23
N LEU A 704 -14.66 18.53 25.19
CA LEU A 704 -13.87 19.02 26.33
C LEU A 704 -14.18 20.49 26.64
N ALA A 705 -14.46 21.32 25.64
CA ALA A 705 -14.90 22.71 25.87
C ALA A 705 -16.26 22.75 26.59
N ILE A 706 -17.19 21.88 26.21
CA ILE A 706 -18.50 21.75 26.87
C ILE A 706 -18.32 21.21 28.31
N LEU A 707 -17.43 20.23 28.51
CA LEU A 707 -17.09 19.68 29.83
C LEU A 707 -16.64 20.77 30.79
N GLY A 708 -15.78 21.69 30.35
CA GLY A 708 -15.33 22.82 31.19
C GLY A 708 -16.50 23.66 31.70
N ARG A 709 -17.50 23.94 30.85
CA ARG A 709 -18.70 24.68 31.25
C ARG A 709 -19.58 23.89 32.23
N VAL A 710 -19.83 22.60 31.94
CA VAL A 710 -20.62 21.72 32.80
C VAL A 710 -19.95 21.56 34.16
N ALA A 711 -18.63 21.34 34.20
CA ALA A 711 -17.86 21.21 35.43
C ALA A 711 -17.86 22.50 36.27
N LYS A 712 -17.76 23.67 35.62
CA LYS A 712 -17.82 24.97 36.32
C LYS A 712 -19.18 25.17 37.00
N LYS A 713 -20.27 24.88 36.27
CA LYS A 713 -21.63 24.95 36.80
C LYS A 713 -21.89 23.91 37.90
N ALA A 714 -21.38 22.70 37.73
CA ALA A 714 -21.44 21.67 38.76
C ALA A 714 -20.73 22.11 40.05
N ALA A 715 -19.57 22.77 39.95
CA ALA A 715 -18.86 23.33 41.10
C ALA A 715 -19.65 24.47 41.77
N GLU A 716 -20.22 25.41 41.00
CA GLU A 716 -21.08 26.49 41.52
C GLU A 716 -22.25 25.93 42.35
N TYR A 717 -22.86 24.84 41.91
CA TYR A 717 -23.99 24.18 42.57
C TYR A 717 -23.62 23.05 43.53
N ASP A 718 -22.33 22.83 43.82
CA ASP A 718 -21.85 21.73 44.68
C ASP A 718 -22.34 20.34 44.25
N THR A 719 -22.39 20.10 42.94
CA THR A 719 -22.90 18.87 42.34
C THR A 719 -21.77 17.98 41.87
N LYS A 720 -21.80 16.70 42.27
CA LYS A 720 -20.78 15.72 41.90
C LYS A 720 -20.82 15.43 40.40
N ILE A 721 -19.67 15.49 39.74
CA ILE A 721 -19.48 15.11 38.33
C ILE A 721 -18.59 13.87 38.20
N LEU A 722 -18.97 12.96 37.32
CA LEU A 722 -18.23 11.73 36.97
C LEU A 722 -17.88 11.78 35.48
N VAL A 723 -16.60 11.65 35.16
CA VAL A 723 -16.08 11.75 33.78
C VAL A 723 -15.24 10.52 33.45
N PRO A 724 -15.86 9.39 33.06
CA PRO A 724 -15.13 8.20 32.65
C PRO A 724 -14.47 8.41 31.28
N ILE A 725 -13.19 8.07 31.14
CA ILE A 725 -12.41 8.25 29.91
C ILE A 725 -12.00 6.90 29.32
N GLY A 726 -12.25 6.71 28.02
CA GLY A 726 -11.83 5.52 27.26
C GLY A 726 -10.48 5.67 26.55
N VAL A 727 -9.96 6.89 26.45
CA VAL A 727 -8.74 7.21 25.67
C VAL A 727 -7.64 7.78 26.57
N PRO A 728 -6.47 7.11 26.71
CA PRO A 728 -5.42 7.51 27.64
C PRO A 728 -4.90 8.94 27.47
N LEU A 729 -4.82 9.43 26.24
CA LEU A 729 -4.36 10.79 25.93
C LEU A 729 -5.37 11.89 26.32
N VAL A 730 -6.66 11.55 26.41
CA VAL A 730 -7.72 12.50 26.77
C VAL A 730 -7.81 12.67 28.30
N LEU A 731 -7.45 11.64 29.07
CA LEU A 731 -7.53 11.63 30.54
C LEU A 731 -6.85 12.83 31.21
N PRO A 732 -5.55 13.11 30.99
CA PRO A 732 -4.89 14.22 31.69
C PRO A 732 -5.46 15.59 31.26
N ILE A 733 -5.97 15.70 30.03
CA ILE A 733 -6.57 16.95 29.53
C ILE A 733 -7.92 17.18 30.21
N ALA A 734 -8.78 16.16 30.27
CA ALA A 734 -10.07 16.24 30.95
C ALA A 734 -9.89 16.54 32.45
N GLN A 735 -8.88 15.95 33.10
CA GLN A 735 -8.53 16.25 34.50
C GLN A 735 -8.19 17.74 34.69
N GLU A 736 -7.36 18.32 33.83
CA GLU A 736 -7.01 19.73 33.93
C GLU A 736 -8.20 20.63 33.63
N VAL A 737 -9.02 20.32 32.62
CA VAL A 737 -10.24 21.07 32.30
C VAL A 737 -11.21 21.11 33.49
N VAL A 738 -11.48 19.96 34.12
CA VAL A 738 -12.38 19.89 35.27
C VAL A 738 -11.78 20.64 36.46
N LYS A 739 -10.48 20.50 36.71
CA LYS A 739 -9.77 21.21 37.78
C LYS A 739 -9.84 22.73 37.56
N GLU A 740 -9.45 23.24 36.40
CA GLU A 740 -9.51 24.66 36.06
C GLU A 740 -10.93 25.21 36.22
N ALA A 741 -11.94 24.46 35.79
CA ALA A 741 -13.34 24.86 35.93
C ALA A 741 -13.77 25.07 37.40
N HIS A 742 -13.31 24.24 38.33
CA HIS A 742 -13.58 24.40 39.77
C HIS A 742 -12.82 25.61 40.36
N TYR A 743 -11.59 25.85 39.90
CA TYR A 743 -10.81 27.03 40.30
C TYR A 743 -11.46 28.32 39.80
N GLU A 744 -11.91 28.36 38.55
CA GLU A 744 -12.62 29.51 37.97
C GLU A 744 -13.98 29.77 38.64
N ALA A 745 -14.65 28.74 39.15
CA ALA A 745 -15.86 28.88 39.95
C ALA A 745 -15.58 29.46 41.35
N GLY A 746 -14.31 29.62 41.73
CA GLY A 746 -13.91 30.06 43.07
C GLY A 746 -14.08 28.99 44.16
N ARG A 747 -14.29 27.72 43.77
CA ARG A 747 -14.51 26.58 44.67
C ARG A 747 -13.49 25.44 44.46
N PRO A 748 -12.18 25.70 44.59
CA PRO A 748 -11.16 24.66 44.42
C PRO A 748 -11.27 23.52 45.44
N ASP A 749 -11.94 23.76 46.57
CA ASP A 749 -12.24 22.79 47.63
C ASP A 749 -13.21 21.68 47.17
N THR A 750 -14.05 21.96 46.16
CA THR A 750 -15.01 20.99 45.62
C THR A 750 -14.41 20.04 44.58
N TYR A 751 -13.17 20.27 44.16
CA TYR A 751 -12.51 19.43 43.15
C TYR A 751 -12.12 18.05 43.70
N ASP A 752 -12.76 17.00 43.20
CA ASP A 752 -12.37 15.61 43.45
C ASP A 752 -11.40 15.11 42.37
N LYS A 753 -10.19 14.72 42.78
CA LYS A 753 -9.17 14.14 41.89
C LYS A 753 -9.61 12.81 41.25
N ASN A 754 -10.60 12.14 41.83
CA ASN A 754 -11.15 10.88 41.32
C ASN A 754 -12.41 11.09 40.47
N SER A 755 -12.85 12.33 40.23
CA SER A 755 -14.01 12.63 39.37
C SER A 755 -13.77 12.26 37.90
N VAL A 756 -12.52 12.35 37.44
CA VAL A 756 -12.10 12.03 36.08
C VAL A 756 -11.15 10.83 36.10
N PHE A 757 -11.55 9.71 35.52
CA PHE A 757 -10.83 8.45 35.63
C PHE A 757 -10.88 7.61 34.34
N PHE A 758 -9.87 6.77 34.14
CA PHE A 758 -9.79 5.87 32.99
C PHE A 758 -10.45 4.53 33.28
N ILE A 759 -11.17 3.98 32.29
CA ILE A 759 -11.76 2.63 32.38
C ILE A 759 -10.97 1.65 31.51
N THR A 760 -11.02 1.80 30.19
CA THR A 760 -10.41 0.88 29.22
C THR A 760 -10.48 1.46 27.80
N THR A 761 -9.56 1.04 26.93
CA THR A 761 -9.56 1.36 25.48
C THR A 761 -10.40 0.38 24.66
N SER A 762 -10.97 -0.66 25.27
CA SER A 762 -11.88 -1.58 24.59
C SER A 762 -13.30 -1.03 24.61
N GLN A 763 -13.84 -0.70 23.43
CA GLN A 763 -15.15 -0.04 23.25
C GLN A 763 -16.28 -0.64 24.09
N PHE A 764 -16.59 -1.93 23.95
CA PHE A 764 -17.70 -2.53 24.68
C PHE A 764 -17.42 -2.76 26.18
N ALA A 765 -16.15 -2.90 26.57
CA ALA A 765 -15.79 -2.95 27.98
C ALA A 765 -15.93 -1.57 28.65
N TYR A 766 -15.65 -0.50 27.90
CA TYR A 766 -15.88 0.88 28.32
C TYR A 766 -17.37 1.13 28.55
N VAL A 767 -18.23 0.72 27.61
CA VAL A 767 -19.70 0.77 27.74
C VAL A 767 -20.19 0.01 28.95
N ALA A 768 -19.73 -1.22 29.16
CA ALA A 768 -20.11 -2.01 30.34
C ALA A 768 -19.75 -1.28 31.65
N GLY A 769 -18.59 -0.61 31.68
CA GLY A 769 -18.16 0.23 32.79
C GLY A 769 -19.10 1.42 33.03
N ILE A 770 -19.43 2.18 31.97
CA ILE A 770 -20.35 3.33 32.03
C ILE A 770 -21.75 2.90 32.47
N ASN A 771 -22.31 1.84 31.87
CA ASN A 771 -23.61 1.29 32.24
C ASN A 771 -23.64 0.88 33.71
N GLY A 772 -22.57 0.23 34.19
CA GLY A 772 -22.41 -0.10 35.60
C GLY A 772 -22.41 1.13 36.50
N ILE A 773 -21.81 2.24 36.08
CA ILE A 773 -21.82 3.52 36.82
C ILE A 773 -23.25 4.08 36.87
N MET A 774 -23.94 4.17 35.72
CA MET A 774 -25.31 4.68 35.66
C MET A 774 -26.24 3.94 36.62
N ILE A 775 -26.15 2.60 36.64
CA ILE A 775 -27.00 1.73 37.46
C ILE A 775 -26.67 1.85 38.96
N ARG A 776 -25.37 1.87 39.33
CA ARG A 776 -24.94 1.90 40.74
C ARG A 776 -25.12 3.27 41.38
N GLU A 777 -24.66 4.32 40.69
CA GLU A 777 -24.68 5.69 41.19
C GLU A 777 -26.05 6.35 41.00
N LYS A 778 -26.93 5.75 40.17
CA LYS A 778 -28.26 6.29 39.82
C LYS A 778 -28.17 7.76 39.40
N VAL A 779 -27.26 8.03 38.47
CA VAL A 779 -26.96 9.36 37.92
C VAL A 779 -28.24 10.08 37.52
N ALA A 780 -28.32 11.39 37.77
CA ALA A 780 -29.51 12.17 37.45
C ALA A 780 -29.50 12.69 36.01
N THR A 781 -28.30 12.96 35.48
CA THR A 781 -28.10 13.58 34.16
C THR A 781 -26.90 12.95 33.47
N ASN A 782 -27.07 12.59 32.19
CA ASN A 782 -26.05 12.09 31.30
C ASN A 782 -25.76 13.11 30.19
N PHE A 783 -24.50 13.47 30.03
CA PHE A 783 -23.99 14.21 28.88
C PHE A 783 -23.17 13.28 28.00
N PHE A 784 -23.63 13.02 26.78
CA PHE A 784 -22.90 12.23 25.78
C PHE A 784 -22.40 13.16 24.66
N MET A 785 -21.19 13.70 24.82
CA MET A 785 -20.67 14.73 23.91
C MET A 785 -19.41 14.24 23.21
N GLY A 786 -19.36 14.23 21.88
CA GLY A 786 -18.16 13.88 21.12
C GLY A 786 -18.41 12.87 19.99
N MET A 787 -17.35 12.20 19.57
CA MET A 787 -17.43 11.15 18.55
C MET A 787 -17.81 9.82 19.20
N PHE A 788 -18.85 9.18 18.66
CA PHE A 788 -19.34 7.89 19.11
C PHE A 788 -19.47 6.91 17.94
N PHE A 789 -19.49 5.63 18.27
CA PHE A 789 -19.76 4.53 17.34
C PHE A 789 -20.89 3.66 17.91
N ALA A 790 -20.84 2.35 17.66
CA ALA A 790 -21.87 1.38 18.05
C ALA A 790 -22.22 1.37 19.56
N GLU A 791 -21.41 1.98 20.42
CA GLU A 791 -21.69 2.16 21.84
C GLU A 791 -22.86 3.09 22.15
N ALA A 792 -23.16 4.04 21.26
CA ALA A 792 -24.08 5.16 21.52
C ALA A 792 -25.44 4.67 22.04
N LEU A 793 -26.06 3.73 21.32
CA LEU A 793 -27.38 3.19 21.65
C LEU A 793 -27.40 2.49 23.01
N ILE A 794 -26.38 1.68 23.30
CA ILE A 794 -26.34 0.85 24.52
C ILE A 794 -26.22 1.72 25.78
N MET A 795 -25.44 2.80 25.70
CA MET A 795 -25.32 3.76 26.80
C MET A 795 -26.60 4.57 26.97
N ALA A 796 -27.16 5.09 25.88
CA ALA A 796 -28.35 5.93 25.93
C ALA A 796 -29.58 5.15 26.42
N GLU A 797 -29.76 3.89 25.99
CA GLU A 797 -30.84 3.01 26.48
C GLU A 797 -30.72 2.76 27.99
N THR A 798 -29.49 2.56 28.48
CA THR A 798 -29.25 2.35 29.91
C THR A 798 -29.60 3.59 30.72
N GLY A 799 -29.18 4.77 30.26
CA GLY A 799 -29.51 6.02 30.94
C GLY A 799 -31.01 6.30 30.97
N ALA A 800 -31.71 6.05 29.86
CA ALA A 800 -33.16 6.13 29.76
C ALA A 800 -33.84 5.16 30.75
N ALA A 801 -33.38 3.91 30.82
CA ALA A 801 -33.88 2.92 31.77
C ALA A 801 -33.67 3.31 33.24
N THR A 802 -32.61 4.06 33.55
CA THR A 802 -32.38 4.61 34.91
C THR A 802 -33.15 5.90 35.21
N GLY A 803 -33.82 6.49 34.22
CA GLY A 803 -34.59 7.73 34.37
C GLY A 803 -33.74 9.00 34.43
N ALA A 804 -32.50 8.95 33.95
CA ALA A 804 -31.61 10.11 33.85
C ALA A 804 -32.04 11.01 32.68
N ILE A 805 -31.94 12.34 32.84
CA ILE A 805 -32.04 13.25 31.68
C ILE A 805 -30.80 13.06 30.82
N GLN A 806 -30.97 12.98 29.52
CA GLN A 806 -29.89 12.71 28.58
C GLN A 806 -29.78 13.82 27.54
N ILE A 807 -28.61 14.46 27.49
CA ILE A 807 -28.25 15.45 26.49
C ILE A 807 -27.06 14.91 25.72
N ALA A 808 -27.26 14.63 24.43
CA ALA A 808 -26.24 14.09 23.55
C ALA A 808 -25.78 15.11 22.51
N GLY A 809 -24.60 14.91 21.94
CA GLY A 809 -24.09 15.70 20.83
C GLY A 809 -22.98 14.96 20.09
N THR A 810 -23.16 14.76 18.78
CA THR A 810 -22.18 14.05 17.94
C THR A 810 -22.23 14.52 16.50
N ASP A 811 -21.07 14.47 15.83
CA ASP A 811 -20.91 14.66 14.39
C ASP A 811 -20.95 13.35 13.59
N ALA A 812 -21.06 12.21 14.28
CA ALA A 812 -21.18 10.90 13.67
C ALA A 812 -22.57 10.68 13.03
N ILE A 813 -22.63 10.79 11.70
CA ILE A 813 -23.87 10.60 10.90
C ILE A 813 -24.57 9.27 11.24
N THR A 814 -23.80 8.21 11.47
CA THR A 814 -24.33 6.87 11.74
C THR A 814 -24.90 6.68 13.16
N GLN A 815 -24.55 7.56 14.10
CA GLN A 815 -25.00 7.46 15.50
C GLN A 815 -26.11 8.46 15.86
N LEU A 816 -26.24 9.54 15.09
CA LEU A 816 -27.29 10.55 15.29
C LEU A 816 -28.70 9.95 15.46
N PRO A 817 -29.15 8.96 14.65
CA PRO A 817 -30.47 8.37 14.83
C PRO A 817 -30.69 7.77 16.21
N PHE A 818 -29.67 7.11 16.78
CA PHE A 818 -29.79 6.48 18.09
C PHE A 818 -29.97 7.51 19.20
N PHE A 819 -29.14 8.55 19.23
CA PHE A 819 -29.27 9.61 20.23
C PHE A 819 -30.59 10.39 20.08
N ILE A 820 -31.01 10.71 18.86
CA ILE A 820 -32.31 11.38 18.62
C ILE A 820 -33.47 10.55 19.20
N THR A 821 -33.41 9.22 19.09
CA THR A 821 -34.50 8.35 19.58
C THR A 821 -34.45 8.03 21.07
N THR A 822 -33.30 8.17 21.73
CA THR A 822 -33.09 7.68 23.11
C THR A 822 -32.70 8.75 24.12
N CYS A 823 -32.33 9.95 23.67
CA CYS A 823 -31.99 11.09 24.52
C CYS A 823 -33.06 12.17 24.46
N ASP A 824 -33.22 12.94 25.55
CA ASP A 824 -34.19 14.04 25.62
C ASP A 824 -33.83 15.17 24.66
N TYR A 825 -32.52 15.45 24.51
CA TYR A 825 -32.00 16.44 23.59
C TYR A 825 -30.75 15.93 22.87
N THR A 826 -30.64 16.23 21.58
CA THR A 826 -29.48 15.85 20.76
C THR A 826 -28.99 17.03 19.93
N LEU A 827 -27.70 17.37 20.06
CA LEU A 827 -27.00 18.28 19.17
C LEU A 827 -26.62 17.54 17.89
N ILE A 828 -27.13 18.01 16.75
CA ILE A 828 -27.00 17.33 15.47
C ILE A 828 -25.79 17.86 14.70
N GLY A 829 -24.77 17.03 14.50
CA GLY A 829 -23.69 17.36 13.60
C GLY A 829 -22.88 18.56 14.08
N GLU A 830 -22.90 19.62 13.29
CA GLU A 830 -22.17 20.85 13.56
C GLU A 830 -22.63 21.62 14.80
N GLU A 831 -23.84 21.34 15.30
CA GLU A 831 -24.34 21.94 16.54
C GLU A 831 -23.41 21.66 17.72
N LEU A 832 -22.73 20.50 17.72
CA LEU A 832 -21.69 20.17 18.69
C LEU A 832 -20.53 21.17 18.67
N TYR A 833 -20.06 21.55 17.48
CA TYR A 833 -18.96 22.51 17.35
C TYR A 833 -19.41 23.94 17.67
N ALA A 834 -20.65 24.28 17.25
CA ALA A 834 -21.27 25.57 17.54
C ALA A 834 -21.53 25.78 19.04
N ALA A 835 -21.67 24.70 19.82
CA ALA A 835 -22.00 24.79 21.24
C ALA A 835 -20.97 25.60 22.04
N SER A 836 -19.68 25.47 21.71
CA SER A 836 -18.62 26.27 22.35
C SER A 836 -18.79 27.77 22.10
N ALA A 837 -19.08 28.16 20.85
CA ALA A 837 -19.36 29.54 20.44
C ALA A 837 -20.63 30.08 21.13
N TYR A 838 -21.68 29.26 21.19
CA TYR A 838 -22.95 29.59 21.81
C TYR A 838 -22.79 29.89 23.31
N LEU A 839 -22.02 29.06 24.01
CA LEU A 839 -21.81 29.15 25.46
C LEU A 839 -20.84 30.28 25.85
N ALA A 840 -19.75 30.47 25.09
CA ALA A 840 -18.72 31.45 25.42
C ALA A 840 -19.07 32.88 24.96
N ARG A 841 -19.92 33.03 23.92
CA ARG A 841 -20.30 34.32 23.30
C ARG A 841 -19.10 35.21 22.93
N ASN A 842 -17.92 34.62 22.69
CA ASN A 842 -16.73 35.41 22.39
C ASN A 842 -16.69 35.83 20.90
N PRO A 843 -16.15 37.01 20.57
CA PRO A 843 -16.16 37.52 19.19
C PRO A 843 -15.48 36.60 18.16
N LEU A 844 -14.43 35.86 18.58
CA LEU A 844 -13.65 35.01 17.68
C LEU A 844 -14.46 33.80 17.20
N GLN A 845 -15.14 33.11 18.12
CA GLN A 845 -15.97 31.96 17.82
C GLN A 845 -17.26 32.37 17.11
N MET A 846 -17.87 33.48 17.51
CA MET A 846 -19.10 34.00 16.88
C MET A 846 -18.87 34.40 15.42
N GLY A 847 -17.77 35.12 15.12
CA GLY A 847 -17.42 35.49 13.75
C GLY A 847 -17.11 34.27 12.87
N THR A 848 -16.45 33.25 13.43
CA THR A 848 -16.14 32.01 12.72
C THR A 848 -17.42 31.20 12.42
N LEU A 849 -18.31 31.05 13.40
CA LEU A 849 -19.59 30.36 13.23
C LEU A 849 -20.41 31.01 12.10
N LYS A 850 -20.48 32.34 12.08
CA LYS A 850 -21.18 33.06 11.01
C LYS A 850 -20.53 32.91 9.64
N ALA A 851 -19.20 32.86 9.58
CA ALA A 851 -18.51 32.64 8.31
C ALA A 851 -18.85 31.27 7.71
N VAL A 852 -18.95 30.24 8.56
CA VAL A 852 -19.40 28.90 8.14
C VAL A 852 -20.85 28.96 7.63
N ASP A 853 -21.77 29.61 8.33
CA ASP A 853 -23.17 29.77 7.89
C ASP A 853 -23.26 30.43 6.49
N TYR A 854 -22.57 31.56 6.29
CA TYR A 854 -22.59 32.28 5.02
C TYR A 854 -21.93 31.49 3.89
N PHE A 855 -20.84 30.78 4.19
CA PHE A 855 -20.17 29.95 3.19
C PHE A 855 -21.05 28.77 2.76
N LYS A 856 -21.78 28.15 3.68
CA LYS A 856 -22.79 27.14 3.35
C LYS A 856 -23.89 27.68 2.47
N LEU A 857 -24.36 28.90 2.72
CA LEU A 857 -25.35 29.56 1.86
C LEU A 857 -24.81 29.74 0.43
N ILE A 858 -23.54 30.15 0.27
CA ILE A 858 -22.88 30.25 -1.04
C ILE A 858 -22.83 28.89 -1.73
N ILE A 859 -22.50 27.82 -1.00
CA ILE A 859 -22.49 26.45 -1.54
C ILE A 859 -23.90 26.05 -1.99
N ILE A 860 -24.93 26.25 -1.16
CA ILE A 860 -26.32 25.93 -1.50
C ILE A 860 -26.77 26.67 -2.77
N ILE A 861 -26.48 27.98 -2.87
CA ILE A 861 -26.79 28.77 -4.07
C ILE A 861 -26.05 28.21 -5.29
N SER A 862 -24.78 27.84 -5.13
CA SER A 862 -23.96 27.27 -6.20
C SER A 862 -24.48 25.91 -6.68
N VAL A 863 -24.96 25.07 -5.75
CA VAL A 863 -25.60 23.79 -6.06
C VAL A 863 -26.90 24.02 -6.84
N VAL A 864 -27.79 24.89 -6.36
CA VAL A 864 -29.06 25.20 -7.03
C VAL A 864 -28.82 25.79 -8.43
N ALA A 865 -27.89 26.74 -8.55
CA ALA A 865 -27.51 27.32 -9.83
C ALA A 865 -26.91 26.27 -10.77
N GLY A 866 -26.02 25.41 -10.26
CA GLY A 866 -25.43 24.30 -11.02
C GLY A 866 -26.48 23.30 -11.52
N THR A 867 -27.46 22.94 -10.68
CA THR A 867 -28.58 22.08 -11.07
C THR A 867 -29.45 22.70 -12.15
N LEU A 868 -29.76 24.00 -12.05
CA LEU A 868 -30.54 24.71 -13.07
C LEU A 868 -29.78 24.80 -14.40
N LEU A 869 -28.50 25.17 -14.36
CA LEU A 869 -27.64 25.22 -15.55
C LEU A 869 -27.52 23.84 -16.21
N SER A 870 -27.34 22.78 -15.42
CA SER A 870 -27.28 21.40 -15.91
C SER A 870 -28.59 20.96 -16.56
N THR A 871 -29.73 21.35 -15.99
CA THR A 871 -31.07 21.08 -16.56
C THR A 871 -31.26 21.77 -17.92
N LEU A 872 -30.62 22.92 -18.13
CA LEU A 872 -30.58 23.64 -19.40
C LEU A 872 -29.45 23.18 -20.35
N HIS A 873 -28.79 22.06 -20.04
CA HIS A 873 -27.63 21.53 -20.78
C HIS A 873 -26.41 22.47 -20.86
N LEU A 874 -26.29 23.43 -19.94
CA LEU A 874 -25.12 24.32 -19.81
C LEU A 874 -24.12 23.73 -18.80
N THR A 875 -23.21 22.90 -19.28
CA THR A 875 -22.30 22.11 -18.42
C THR A 875 -21.00 22.80 -18.02
N PHE A 876 -20.72 24.01 -18.53
CA PHE A 876 -19.44 24.71 -18.27
C PHE A 876 -19.15 24.96 -16.78
N PHE A 877 -20.18 25.22 -15.97
CA PHE A 877 -20.03 25.49 -14.54
C PHE A 877 -19.61 24.24 -13.76
N ILE A 878 -20.21 23.09 -14.07
CA ILE A 878 -19.86 21.80 -13.45
C ILE A 878 -18.48 21.35 -13.92
N ASN A 879 -18.18 21.50 -15.20
CA ASN A 879 -16.87 21.15 -15.79
C ASN A 879 -15.72 22.04 -15.28
N ALA A 880 -16.03 23.21 -14.70
CA ALA A 880 -15.04 24.08 -14.07
C ALA A 880 -14.65 23.62 -12.67
N LEU A 881 -15.47 22.77 -12.02
CA LEU A 881 -15.15 22.18 -10.73
C LEU A 881 -14.18 21.00 -10.93
N PRO A 882 -13.35 20.67 -9.93
CA PRO A 882 -12.46 19.53 -10.03
C PRO A 882 -13.29 18.24 -10.24
N GLU A 883 -12.97 17.48 -11.29
CA GLU A 883 -13.45 16.10 -11.45
C GLU A 883 -12.92 15.24 -10.28
N LYS A 884 -13.71 14.26 -9.85
CA LYS A 884 -13.47 13.49 -8.63
C LYS A 884 -12.31 12.52 -8.75
#